data_AF-A0A372ZWW9-F1
#
_entry.id   AF-A0A372ZWW9-F1
#
_cell.length_a   1.000
_cell.length_b   1.000
_cell.length_c   1.000
_cell.angle_alpha   90.00
_cell.angle_beta   90.00
_cell.angle_gamma   90.00
#
_symmetry.space_group_name_H-M   'P 1'
#
loop_
_entity.id
_entity.type
_entity.pdbx_description
1 polymer ?
#
loop_
_entity_poly.entity_id
_entity_poly.type
_entity_poly.pdbx_seq_one_letter_code
_entity_poly.pdbx_strand_id
1 'polypeptide(L)'
;MAPRLSIVVPIYNVERYLVECLDSIAAQTFTDFECVMVDDGSKDGSAALAEAYAAQDSRFRLVRQVNKGLGAARNTGIRHIDPDSEFLCFVDSDDSMPPSAYELMINTLDETGSDFCTGNVLRFRAVGYYQSGGHLKPFKETRLKTHITEIPALVTDRTAWNKVYRRSFFDAAGLLYPEGILYEDAPVSVPHHYLAKSVDVLSEPIYHWREREVGEMSITQMRTNPRGLIDRVASVELVRAWLTKQTEPRFAEYLRSYDENTLVEEIPMFFSSLVEGDKEYRDAYLQHVGRLLRSIGAEHVARLRAPLRLKYHLTLSGRMDELVEQITYERESGGGVQARGLLRPYADYPFLRGGRKSVPAGVLKLDNSLVIRSRLYRSTWEDGKLRLTGHAYPEQLGAAGKHDMVRTLVLREAKGRRVIAVPMRTTYSPEATASCHHDLYSCDWSGFTVAIDPKKLKHRGQWKDGNWRLLVAGAGKGGVYKGRISAGWSDSALYLPSHWVEPDVRIVPWIRDNFVYLRVETVKARVTGLAAHGDRLEVSGAARSGPSFAGARLRLTHTESDRHLTFPLELGAPVGSLQPFTAAFPVAELTAVREAWAELDPVAAERSRDHWDGVLLLADGSTVQLAWDDRNAPERLHLALNPQAPVAERRALYSKPSPHGHLQFTDQVLQPLVDEVSSRGADGFLLSGSFPLPGAHRWELVVRHEWREEEHAYPVEISDGRFRTALPAVPTASFAGRVPLSRGTWNVVFRPVGVPVPELPDAAALVTPDCFDVLPVEVESRGKRILLERRDHDALSLESHSVLLPEEGARYRQRQLQSVDYPAARRLPVRDTVLYHTGKYGTYSGSPRAVHEELVRRGLPLEHLWGNDDMQAELPQSATALRYRSPEWYEALATAKYVVASTHLPDFFVRRPDQVVVQTWHGTPLKQIGFDFEKVWFTDSKYLRSLAREVPNWSLLVAGNRWSAPVLRRAFDFKGEILESGSPRNDLLFATDREKTAEQVRERLGLPEGKKVVLYAPTWREDRRRPQDGYQIDLRIDLAAAKAALGDDQVLLVRRHHLMCGQIPGAGNGYIWDVGTYPDMAELLLIADVLVTDYSASAFDFASTGKPIVFFTYDLEHYRDNLRGFSLNFEAEAPGPMPATSEELLSVLGRVDEVAAEYADRAAAFREAYCDLDDGKASIRVVDAMLRKE
;
A
#
# COMPACT_ATOMS: atom_id res chain seq x y z
N MET A 1 21.89 32.09 28.38
CA MET A 1 21.89 32.51 26.97
C MET A 1 20.49 32.26 26.45
N ALA A 2 19.97 33.11 25.57
CA ALA A 2 18.65 32.89 24.98
C ALA A 2 18.69 31.60 24.14
N PRO A 3 17.63 30.76 24.19
CA PRO A 3 17.55 29.56 23.38
C PRO A 3 17.50 29.93 21.90
N ARG A 4 18.18 29.17 21.03
CA ARG A 4 18.12 29.44 19.58
C ARG A 4 16.74 29.15 18.99
N LEU A 5 16.04 28.12 19.48
CA LEU A 5 14.71 27.74 19.01
C LEU A 5 13.65 27.91 20.10
N SER A 6 12.53 28.52 19.74
CA SER A 6 11.32 28.52 20.58
C SER A 6 10.20 27.71 19.94
N ILE A 7 9.67 26.76 20.70
CA ILE A 7 8.60 25.84 20.30
C ILE A 7 7.31 26.26 20.98
N VAL A 8 6.21 26.44 20.24
CA VAL A 8 4.89 26.75 20.80
C VAL A 8 3.96 25.54 20.69
N VAL A 9 3.42 25.09 21.83
CA VAL A 9 2.53 23.92 21.92
C VAL A 9 1.16 24.32 22.49
N PRO A 10 0.12 24.51 21.66
CA PRO A 10 -1.23 24.77 22.16
C PRO A 10 -1.92 23.48 22.65
N ILE A 11 -2.52 23.54 23.83
CA ILE A 11 -3.11 22.39 24.54
C ILE A 11 -4.59 22.66 24.82
N TYR A 12 -5.48 21.74 24.41
CA TYR A 12 -6.88 21.74 24.79
C TYR A 12 -7.50 20.33 24.73
N ASN A 13 -7.80 19.75 25.91
CA ASN A 13 -8.42 18.43 26.05
C ASN A 13 -7.68 17.29 25.32
N VAL A 14 -6.39 17.11 25.61
CA VAL A 14 -5.50 16.15 24.92
C VAL A 14 -4.79 15.19 25.88
N GLU A 15 -5.35 14.95 27.08
CA GLU A 15 -4.68 14.25 28.19
C GLU A 15 -4.00 12.94 27.76
N ARG A 16 -4.63 12.19 26.85
CA ARG A 16 -4.15 10.89 26.35
C ARG A 16 -2.87 10.95 25.52
N TYR A 17 -2.62 12.07 24.84
CA TYR A 17 -1.56 12.19 23.82
C TYR A 17 -0.46 13.16 24.25
N LEU A 18 -0.72 14.01 25.24
CA LEU A 18 0.16 15.12 25.60
C LEU A 18 1.56 14.66 26.00
N VAL A 19 1.68 13.63 26.84
CA VAL A 19 2.99 13.18 27.35
C VAL A 19 3.88 12.68 26.21
N GLU A 20 3.33 11.88 25.28
CA GLU A 20 4.08 11.38 24.11
C GLU A 20 4.56 12.53 23.21
N CYS A 21 3.73 13.57 23.04
CA CYS A 21 4.11 14.78 22.31
C CYS A 21 5.31 15.47 22.96
N LEU A 22 5.22 15.73 24.27
CA LEU A 22 6.27 16.42 25.03
C LEU A 22 7.56 15.59 25.11
N ASP A 23 7.47 14.27 25.27
CA ASP A 23 8.62 13.35 25.23
C ASP A 23 9.35 13.43 23.89
N SER A 24 8.61 13.50 22.77
CA SER A 24 9.23 13.62 21.44
C SER A 24 9.95 14.96 21.21
N ILE A 25 9.49 16.04 21.86
CA ILE A 25 10.16 17.34 21.86
C ILE A 25 11.39 17.29 22.79
N ALA A 26 11.26 16.68 23.97
CA ALA A 26 12.36 16.57 24.93
C ALA A 26 13.53 15.74 24.38
N ALA A 27 13.23 14.73 23.56
CA ALA A 27 14.17 13.82 22.91
C ALA A 27 14.86 14.41 21.65
N GLN A 28 14.61 15.67 21.30
CA GLN A 28 15.28 16.31 20.17
C GLN A 28 16.79 16.40 20.39
N THR A 29 17.54 16.00 19.36
CA THR A 29 19.01 16.08 19.28
C THR A 29 19.51 17.52 19.31
N PHE A 30 18.74 18.46 18.76
CA PHE A 30 18.98 19.88 18.93
C PHE A 30 18.53 20.32 20.33
N THR A 31 19.47 20.51 21.26
CA THR A 31 19.15 20.75 22.69
C THR A 31 18.92 22.21 23.06
N ASP A 32 19.27 23.16 22.19
CA ASP A 32 19.25 24.61 22.47
C ASP A 32 17.88 25.24 22.17
N PHE A 33 16.86 24.83 22.93
CA PHE A 33 15.48 25.29 22.75
C PHE A 33 14.75 25.60 24.07
N GLU A 34 13.65 26.34 23.94
CA GLU A 34 12.56 26.38 24.92
C GLU A 34 11.25 25.86 24.31
N CYS A 35 10.33 25.40 25.15
CA CYS A 35 9.00 24.97 24.77
C CYS A 35 7.93 25.70 25.61
N VAL A 36 7.15 26.55 24.96
CA VAL A 36 6.03 27.29 25.56
C VAL A 36 4.73 26.53 25.32
N MET A 37 4.28 25.82 26.35
CA MET A 37 3.01 25.11 26.39
C MET A 37 1.87 26.07 26.75
N VAL A 38 0.88 26.23 25.88
CA VAL A 38 -0.26 27.13 26.10
C VAL A 38 -1.52 26.32 26.34
N ASP A 39 -1.92 26.15 27.59
CA ASP A 39 -3.21 25.54 27.95
C ASP A 39 -4.36 26.52 27.69
N ASP A 40 -5.19 26.20 26.71
CA ASP A 40 -6.35 26.98 26.26
C ASP A 40 -7.62 26.59 27.03
N GLY A 41 -7.50 26.45 28.35
CA GLY A 41 -8.61 26.16 29.27
C GLY A 41 -9.12 24.73 29.17
N SER A 42 -8.22 23.74 29.20
CA SER A 42 -8.57 22.32 29.21
C SER A 42 -9.47 21.94 30.39
N LYS A 43 -10.34 20.95 30.18
CA LYS A 43 -11.29 20.42 31.18
C LYS A 43 -10.96 19.00 31.64
N ASP A 44 -9.96 18.38 31.04
CA ASP A 44 -9.41 17.06 31.40
C ASP A 44 -8.07 17.21 32.16
N GLY A 45 -7.32 16.12 32.33
CA GLY A 45 -6.03 16.13 33.03
C GLY A 45 -4.88 16.86 32.32
N SER A 46 -5.07 17.41 31.12
CA SER A 46 -4.00 18.00 30.30
C SER A 46 -3.21 19.10 31.02
N ALA A 47 -3.91 19.99 31.72
CA ALA A 47 -3.28 21.13 32.39
C ALA A 47 -2.38 20.70 33.58
N ALA A 48 -2.73 19.58 34.24
CA ALA A 48 -1.95 19.01 35.33
C ALA A 48 -0.72 18.26 34.79
N LEU A 49 -0.87 17.53 33.67
CA LEU A 49 0.24 16.87 32.99
C LEU A 49 1.28 17.87 32.49
N ALA A 50 0.86 18.97 31.84
CA ALA A 50 1.78 20.01 31.37
C ALA A 50 2.54 20.70 32.52
N GLU A 51 1.87 20.92 33.67
CA GLU A 51 2.49 21.50 34.85
C GLU A 51 3.53 20.55 35.48
N ALA A 52 3.19 19.25 35.56
CA ALA A 52 4.12 18.22 36.00
C ALA A 52 5.34 18.11 35.09
N TYR A 53 5.16 18.22 33.77
CA TYR A 53 6.24 18.16 32.78
C TYR A 53 7.18 19.37 32.88
N ALA A 54 6.63 20.59 32.98
CA ALA A 54 7.41 21.81 33.17
C ALA A 54 8.22 21.81 34.48
N ALA A 55 7.76 21.11 35.51
CA ALA A 55 8.50 20.95 36.76
C ALA A 55 9.69 19.97 36.62
N GLN A 56 9.68 19.08 35.63
CA GLN A 56 10.72 18.07 35.39
C GLN A 56 11.81 18.55 34.43
N ASP A 57 11.45 19.30 33.39
CA ASP A 57 12.38 19.82 32.39
C ASP A 57 12.28 21.35 32.28
N SER A 58 13.36 22.04 32.67
CA SER A 58 13.41 23.50 32.70
C SER A 58 13.31 24.17 31.33
N ARG A 59 13.43 23.42 30.23
CA ARG A 59 13.18 23.93 28.87
C ARG A 59 11.69 24.17 28.62
N PHE A 60 10.80 23.55 29.40
CA PHE A 60 9.35 23.62 29.21
C PHE A 60 8.70 24.62 30.16
N ARG A 61 7.76 25.41 29.64
CA ARG A 61 7.04 26.44 30.40
C ARG A 61 5.56 26.44 30.07
N LEU A 62 4.73 26.38 31.10
CA LEU A 62 3.27 26.41 30.97
C LEU A 62 2.73 27.85 31.07
N VAL A 63 1.87 28.21 30.11
CA VAL A 63 1.06 29.43 30.08
C VAL A 63 -0.40 29.00 30.06
N ARG A 64 -1.22 29.53 30.96
CA ARG A 64 -2.66 29.22 31.05
C ARG A 64 -3.49 30.39 30.55
N GLN A 65 -4.52 30.11 29.76
CA GLN A 65 -5.53 31.09 29.36
C GLN A 65 -6.94 30.52 29.40
N VAL A 66 -7.95 31.38 29.35
CA VAL A 66 -9.34 30.96 29.11
C VAL A 66 -9.47 30.56 27.64
N ASN A 67 -10.23 29.49 27.37
CA ASN A 67 -10.44 28.97 26.02
C ASN A 67 -10.85 30.06 25.02
N LYS A 68 -10.00 30.27 24.01
CA LYS A 68 -10.20 31.22 22.90
C LYS A 68 -9.97 30.59 21.52
N GLY A 69 -9.67 29.30 21.48
CA GLY A 69 -9.40 28.54 20.27
C GLY A 69 -7.91 28.50 19.90
N LEU A 70 -7.58 27.55 19.03
CA LEU A 70 -6.21 27.18 18.66
C LEU A 70 -5.37 28.37 18.17
N GLY A 71 -5.91 29.22 17.30
CA GLY A 71 -5.21 30.41 16.81
C GLY A 71 -4.85 31.41 17.90
N ALA A 72 -5.75 31.63 18.85
CA ALA A 72 -5.48 32.51 19.99
C ALA A 72 -4.39 31.94 20.90
N ALA A 73 -4.38 30.62 21.11
CA ALA A 73 -3.34 29.93 21.88
C ALA A 73 -1.96 30.05 21.21
N ARG A 74 -1.86 29.87 19.88
CA ARG A 74 -0.61 30.10 19.13
C ARG A 74 -0.12 31.54 19.24
N ASN A 75 -1.03 32.52 19.07
CA ASN A 75 -0.71 33.94 19.26
C ASN A 75 -0.23 34.25 20.68
N THR A 76 -0.82 33.61 21.70
CA THR A 76 -0.35 33.72 23.07
C THR A 76 1.05 33.14 23.24
N GLY A 77 1.33 31.97 22.65
CA GLY A 77 2.67 31.38 22.65
C GLY A 77 3.71 32.33 22.05
N ILE A 78 3.45 32.88 20.86
CA ILE A 78 4.33 33.85 20.18
C ILE A 78 4.69 35.05 21.07
N ARG A 79 3.75 35.51 21.91
CA ARG A 79 3.97 36.63 22.86
C ARG A 79 4.80 36.24 24.09
N HIS A 80 4.90 34.95 24.40
CA HIS A 80 5.55 34.47 25.61
C HIS A 80 6.94 33.89 25.36
N ILE A 81 7.30 33.54 24.13
CA ILE A 81 8.67 33.07 23.83
C ILE A 81 9.73 34.13 24.18
N ASP A 82 10.97 33.68 24.32
CA ASP A 82 12.15 34.52 24.54
C ASP A 82 12.33 35.48 23.35
N PRO A 83 12.44 36.80 23.62
CA PRO A 83 12.55 37.81 22.57
C PRO A 83 13.85 37.71 21.75
N ASP A 84 14.88 37.04 22.28
CA ASP A 84 16.19 36.91 21.64
C ASP A 84 16.36 35.56 20.90
N SER A 85 15.29 34.76 20.80
CA SER A 85 15.28 33.51 20.02
C SER A 85 15.50 33.74 18.52
N GLU A 86 16.32 32.90 17.89
CA GLU A 86 16.63 33.00 16.46
C GLU A 86 15.54 32.37 15.59
N PHE A 87 14.93 31.29 16.07
CA PHE A 87 13.96 30.49 15.34
C PHE A 87 12.67 30.26 16.12
N LEU A 88 11.58 30.06 15.38
CA LEU A 88 10.24 29.77 15.90
C LEU A 88 9.62 28.58 15.16
N CYS A 89 8.98 27.67 15.90
CA CYS A 89 8.12 26.63 15.35
C CYS A 89 6.89 26.37 16.22
N PHE A 90 5.96 25.56 15.70
CA PHE A 90 4.72 25.17 16.37
C PHE A 90 4.59 23.64 16.37
N VAL A 91 3.98 23.06 17.39
CA VAL A 91 3.66 21.63 17.46
C VAL A 91 2.26 21.46 18.01
N ASP A 92 1.40 20.70 17.33
CA ASP A 92 0.07 20.39 17.85
C ASP A 92 0.20 19.31 18.95
N SER A 93 -0.51 19.49 20.07
CA SER A 93 -0.30 18.74 21.32
C SER A 93 -0.68 17.25 21.32
N ASP A 94 -1.23 16.75 20.21
CA ASP A 94 -1.53 15.33 19.98
C ASP A 94 -0.58 14.64 19.00
N ASP A 95 0.41 15.36 18.47
CA ASP A 95 1.36 14.86 17.47
C ASP A 95 2.73 14.48 18.08
N SER A 96 3.64 13.94 17.28
CA SER A 96 5.02 13.64 17.70
C SER A 96 6.05 14.01 16.63
N MET A 97 7.34 14.00 17.00
CA MET A 97 8.45 14.42 16.14
C MET A 97 9.56 13.38 16.06
N PRO A 98 10.21 13.19 14.89
CA PRO A 98 11.48 12.47 14.78
C PRO A 98 12.59 13.15 15.63
N PRO A 99 13.50 12.40 16.29
CA PRO A 99 14.51 12.96 17.19
C PRO A 99 15.49 13.96 16.53
N SER A 100 15.74 13.86 15.22
CA SER A 100 16.67 14.73 14.48
C SER A 100 16.00 15.85 13.67
N ALA A 101 14.68 16.04 13.83
CA ALA A 101 13.90 16.97 13.01
C ALA A 101 14.42 18.41 13.09
N TYR A 102 14.56 18.98 14.30
CA TYR A 102 14.97 20.38 14.42
C TYR A 102 16.45 20.61 14.16
N GLU A 103 17.32 19.65 14.46
CA GLU A 103 18.74 19.73 14.10
C GLU A 103 18.90 19.83 12.59
N LEU A 104 18.24 18.95 11.84
CA LEU A 104 18.28 18.95 10.37
C LEU A 104 17.75 20.27 9.79
N MET A 105 16.60 20.75 10.27
CA MET A 105 15.97 21.96 9.75
C MET A 105 16.80 23.22 10.07
N ILE A 106 17.35 23.33 11.27
CA ILE A 106 18.18 24.48 11.69
C ILE A 106 19.52 24.47 10.97
N ASN A 107 20.20 23.32 10.87
CA ASN A 107 21.45 23.23 10.12
C ASN A 107 21.25 23.60 8.65
N THR A 108 20.15 23.14 8.04
CA THR A 108 19.77 23.53 6.68
C THR A 108 19.59 25.05 6.58
N LEU A 109 18.88 25.68 7.52
CA LEU A 109 18.68 27.12 7.54
C LEU A 109 19.98 27.91 7.71
N ASP A 110 20.91 27.41 8.53
CA ASP A 110 22.21 28.03 8.75
C ASP A 110 23.09 27.94 7.49
N GLU A 111 23.05 26.83 6.78
CA GLU A 111 23.78 26.64 5.51
C GLU A 111 23.21 27.49 4.38
N THR A 112 21.88 27.56 4.27
CA THR A 112 21.23 28.21 3.13
C THR A 112 21.03 29.70 3.36
N GLY A 113 20.70 30.11 4.58
CA GLY A 113 20.18 31.44 4.89
C GLY A 113 18.76 31.69 4.37
N SER A 114 17.97 30.64 4.09
CA SER A 114 16.55 30.77 3.72
C SER A 114 15.71 31.35 4.87
N ASP A 115 14.53 31.86 4.53
CA ASP A 115 13.64 32.52 5.50
C ASP A 115 12.95 31.51 6.45
N PHE A 116 12.64 30.32 5.93
CA PHE A 116 12.17 29.19 6.72
C PHE A 116 12.41 27.85 6.02
N CYS A 117 12.40 26.79 6.81
CA CYS A 117 12.50 25.41 6.36
C CYS A 117 11.17 24.71 6.61
N THR A 118 10.73 23.89 5.67
CA THR A 118 9.55 23.04 5.79
C THR A 118 9.91 21.61 5.38
N GLY A 119 9.36 20.61 6.04
CA GLY A 119 9.67 19.21 5.73
C GLY A 119 8.45 18.30 5.62
N ASN A 120 8.73 17.08 5.21
CA ASN A 120 7.72 16.08 4.92
C ASN A 120 7.01 15.60 6.20
N VAL A 121 5.85 14.99 6.02
CA VAL A 121 4.96 14.58 7.10
C VAL A 121 4.45 13.18 6.88
N LEU A 122 4.62 12.34 7.90
CA LEU A 122 3.95 11.06 8.01
C LEU A 122 2.73 11.20 8.91
N ARG A 123 1.61 10.60 8.50
CA ARG A 123 0.51 10.31 9.39
C ARG A 123 0.80 9.02 10.14
N PHE A 124 0.24 8.86 11.33
CA PHE A 124 0.37 7.61 12.06
C PHE A 124 -0.87 7.27 12.88
N ARG A 125 -0.95 5.97 13.15
CA ARG A 125 -1.92 5.27 13.98
C ARG A 125 -1.18 4.23 14.80
N ALA A 126 -1.88 3.45 15.63
CA ALA A 126 -1.28 2.35 16.36
C ALA A 126 -0.62 1.27 15.47
N VAL A 127 -0.90 1.28 14.15
CA VAL A 127 -0.32 0.36 13.15
C VAL A 127 0.87 0.92 12.37
N GLY A 128 1.36 2.10 12.76
CA GLY A 128 2.55 2.71 12.17
C GLY A 128 2.25 3.90 11.26
N TYR A 129 3.26 4.24 10.46
CA TYR A 129 3.35 5.49 9.71
C TYR A 129 2.97 5.33 8.23
N TYR A 130 2.41 6.37 7.63
CA TYR A 130 2.15 6.46 6.20
C TYR A 130 2.17 7.91 5.71
N GLN A 131 2.51 8.10 4.44
CA GLN A 131 2.66 9.44 3.87
C GLN A 131 1.37 10.27 3.93
N SER A 132 1.47 11.52 4.41
CA SER A 132 0.34 12.46 4.37
C SER A 132 0.03 12.89 2.93
N GLY A 133 -1.25 12.79 2.54
CA GLY A 133 -1.69 13.09 1.16
C GLY A 133 -1.44 14.55 0.73
N GLY A 134 -1.63 15.52 1.63
CA GLY A 134 -1.35 16.94 1.36
C GLY A 134 0.14 17.26 1.19
N HIS A 135 1.00 16.43 1.75
CA HIS A 135 2.46 16.62 1.74
C HIS A 135 3.16 15.77 0.67
N LEU A 136 2.48 14.78 0.08
CA LEU A 136 3.05 13.89 -0.95
C LEU A 136 3.66 14.61 -2.16
N LYS A 137 2.99 15.64 -2.69
CA LYS A 137 3.46 16.38 -3.89
C LYS A 137 4.59 17.37 -3.58
N PRO A 138 4.45 18.30 -2.60
CA PRO A 138 5.49 19.28 -2.34
C PRO A 138 6.80 18.68 -1.85
N PHE A 139 6.75 17.59 -1.06
CA PHE A 139 7.91 16.99 -0.40
C PHE A 139 8.45 15.73 -1.08
N LYS A 140 8.20 15.59 -2.39
CA LYS A 140 8.66 14.41 -3.15
C LYS A 140 10.21 14.30 -3.19
N GLU A 141 10.91 15.43 -3.19
CA GLU A 141 12.37 15.50 -3.21
C GLU A 141 12.83 16.76 -2.48
N THR A 142 14.00 16.69 -1.83
CA THR A 142 14.63 17.85 -1.18
C THR A 142 15.00 18.92 -2.20
N ARG A 143 14.64 20.17 -1.92
CA ARG A 143 14.95 21.36 -2.73
C ARG A 143 15.28 22.53 -1.82
N LEU A 144 16.53 22.94 -1.85
CA LEU A 144 17.05 24.06 -1.07
C LEU A 144 16.94 25.36 -1.87
N LYS A 145 16.78 26.48 -1.16
CA LYS A 145 16.67 27.84 -1.73
C LYS A 145 15.64 27.96 -2.85
N THR A 146 14.50 27.31 -2.69
CA THR A 146 13.41 27.33 -3.68
C THR A 146 12.36 28.38 -3.33
N HIS A 147 11.31 28.49 -4.13
CA HIS A 147 10.18 29.39 -3.90
C HIS A 147 8.86 28.73 -4.34
N ILE A 148 7.73 29.17 -3.77
CA ILE A 148 6.39 28.63 -4.10
C ILE A 148 6.03 28.76 -5.59
N THR A 149 6.66 29.67 -6.34
CA THR A 149 6.50 29.77 -7.80
C THR A 149 7.25 28.70 -8.58
N GLU A 150 8.33 28.17 -8.03
CA GLU A 150 9.12 27.08 -8.62
C GLU A 150 8.49 25.73 -8.29
N ILE A 151 7.86 25.63 -7.12
CA ILE A 151 7.11 24.46 -6.66
C ILE A 151 5.67 24.90 -6.31
N PRO A 152 4.77 25.08 -7.29
CA PRO A 152 3.38 25.49 -7.02
C PRO A 152 2.62 24.56 -6.08
N ALA A 153 3.06 23.30 -5.93
CA ALA A 153 2.49 22.36 -4.98
C ALA A 153 2.70 22.76 -3.51
N LEU A 154 3.66 23.63 -3.17
CA LEU A 154 3.88 24.10 -1.80
C LEU A 154 2.65 24.79 -1.19
N VAL A 155 1.76 25.36 -2.01
CA VAL A 155 0.49 25.93 -1.55
C VAL A 155 -0.45 24.92 -0.86
N THR A 156 -0.20 23.62 -1.06
CA THR A 156 -0.95 22.53 -0.40
C THR A 156 -0.44 22.24 1.00
N ASP A 157 0.80 22.64 1.31
CA ASP A 157 1.32 22.67 2.67
C ASP A 157 0.84 23.94 3.38
N ARG A 158 -0.26 23.78 4.10
CA ARG A 158 -0.97 24.87 4.79
C ARG A 158 -0.76 24.87 6.28
N THR A 159 -0.02 23.90 6.79
CA THR A 159 0.08 23.61 8.22
C THR A 159 1.05 24.59 8.89
N ALA A 160 0.89 24.85 10.20
CA ALA A 160 1.84 25.66 10.96
C ALA A 160 3.05 24.85 11.44
N TRP A 161 2.88 23.54 11.64
CA TRP A 161 3.69 22.76 12.56
C TRP A 161 4.86 22.00 11.92
N ASN A 162 4.88 21.81 10.60
CA ASN A 162 6.00 21.17 9.89
C ASN A 162 7.08 22.18 9.47
N LYS A 163 7.22 23.31 10.18
CA LYS A 163 8.05 24.46 9.77
C LYS A 163 8.90 24.99 10.90
N VAL A 164 10.11 25.42 10.56
CA VAL A 164 10.99 26.24 11.40
C VAL A 164 11.24 27.56 10.69
N TYR A 165 10.83 28.66 11.30
CA TYR A 165 10.96 30.01 10.75
C TYR A 165 12.14 30.73 11.39
N ARG A 166 12.88 31.53 10.59
CA ARG A 166 13.70 32.60 11.18
C ARG A 166 12.77 33.62 11.85
N ARG A 167 12.97 33.88 13.14
CA ARG A 167 12.10 34.76 13.93
C ARG A 167 12.00 36.16 13.32
N SER A 168 13.12 36.70 12.85
CA SER A 168 13.18 38.00 12.18
C SER A 168 12.30 38.08 10.93
N PHE A 169 12.17 36.99 10.17
CA PHE A 169 11.30 36.92 9.00
C PHE A 169 9.83 36.84 9.41
N PHE A 170 9.51 35.98 10.38
CA PHE A 170 8.15 35.81 10.89
C PHE A 170 7.60 37.14 11.47
N ASP A 171 8.40 37.83 12.27
CA ASP A 171 8.03 39.13 12.85
C ASP A 171 7.85 40.22 11.78
N ALA A 172 8.74 40.25 10.78
CA ALA A 172 8.65 41.20 9.67
C ALA A 172 7.39 41.00 8.82
N ALA A 173 6.87 39.77 8.74
CA ALA A 173 5.60 39.49 8.06
C ALA A 173 4.39 40.07 8.82
N GLY A 174 4.47 40.18 10.15
CA GLY A 174 3.43 40.81 10.99
C GLY A 174 2.07 40.09 10.94
N LEU A 175 2.07 38.78 10.69
CA LEU A 175 0.86 37.97 10.58
C LEU A 175 0.52 37.30 11.92
N LEU A 176 -0.76 37.28 12.27
CA LEU A 176 -1.28 36.57 13.44
C LEU A 176 -2.29 35.51 13.00
N TYR A 177 -2.35 34.40 13.75
CA TYR A 177 -3.34 33.36 13.51
C TYR A 177 -4.74 33.91 13.79
N PRO A 178 -5.71 33.76 12.87
CA PRO A 178 -7.07 34.25 13.10
C PRO A 178 -7.73 33.51 14.26
N GLU A 179 -8.43 34.27 15.10
CA GLU A 179 -9.11 33.75 16.29
C GLU A 179 -10.56 33.35 15.98
N GLY A 180 -11.08 32.33 16.69
CA GLY A 180 -12.49 31.92 16.61
C GLY A 180 -12.89 31.06 15.39
N ILE A 181 -11.95 30.69 14.52
CA ILE A 181 -12.18 29.81 13.37
C ILE A 181 -11.36 28.51 13.49
N LEU A 182 -11.82 27.45 12.83
CA LEU A 182 -11.01 26.27 12.53
C LEU A 182 -10.12 26.52 11.29
N TYR A 183 -9.05 25.74 11.12
CA TYR A 183 -8.12 25.83 9.98
C TYR A 183 -7.43 27.19 9.87
N GLU A 184 -7.02 27.73 11.02
CA GLU A 184 -6.36 29.02 11.17
C GLU A 184 -4.90 29.03 10.67
N ASP A 185 -4.34 27.87 10.31
CA ASP A 185 -2.97 27.77 9.77
C ASP A 185 -2.81 28.47 8.41
N ALA A 186 -3.72 28.18 7.47
CA ALA A 186 -3.54 28.57 6.07
C ALA A 186 -3.43 30.11 5.87
N PRO A 187 -4.20 30.96 6.59
CA PRO A 187 -4.09 32.41 6.56
C PRO A 187 -2.74 32.96 7.03
N VAL A 188 -1.89 32.13 7.64
CA VAL A 188 -0.54 32.50 8.07
C VAL A 188 0.50 31.76 7.21
N SER A 189 0.45 30.44 7.13
CA SER A 189 1.47 29.63 6.46
C SER A 189 1.55 29.90 4.96
N VAL A 190 0.41 30.06 4.27
CA VAL A 190 0.42 30.32 2.81
C VAL A 190 0.99 31.71 2.48
N PRO A 191 0.59 32.81 3.13
CA PRO A 191 1.25 34.10 2.97
C PRO A 191 2.77 34.07 3.23
N HIS A 192 3.26 33.34 4.24
CA HIS A 192 4.69 33.21 4.48
C HIS A 192 5.44 32.59 3.29
N HIS A 193 4.87 31.58 2.62
CA HIS A 193 5.45 31.05 1.38
C HIS A 193 5.58 32.09 0.26
N TYR A 194 4.64 33.05 0.15
CA TYR A 194 4.68 34.12 -0.86
C TYR A 194 5.56 35.31 -0.46
N LEU A 195 5.79 35.52 0.84
CA LEU A 195 6.65 36.59 1.37
C LEU A 195 8.13 36.21 1.39
N ALA A 196 8.44 34.93 1.56
CA ALA A 196 9.81 34.43 1.61
C ALA A 196 10.57 34.76 0.32
N LYS A 197 11.83 35.14 0.46
CA LYS A 197 12.80 35.21 -0.63
C LYS A 197 13.20 33.80 -1.07
N SER A 198 13.42 32.91 -0.10
CA SER A 198 13.64 31.49 -0.36
C SER A 198 13.18 30.61 0.80
N VAL A 199 12.79 29.38 0.47
CA VAL A 199 12.34 28.34 1.39
C VAL A 199 13.17 27.09 1.14
N ASP A 200 13.50 26.36 2.19
CA ASP A 200 14.07 25.01 2.08
C ASP A 200 12.98 23.97 2.26
N VAL A 201 12.91 23.00 1.35
CA VAL A 201 11.90 21.93 1.32
C VAL A 201 12.63 20.61 1.49
N LEU A 202 12.37 19.90 2.59
CA LEU A 202 13.01 18.62 2.92
C LEU A 202 12.09 17.45 2.60
N SER A 203 12.57 16.45 1.84
CA SER A 203 11.80 15.22 1.59
C SER A 203 11.75 14.28 2.80
N GLU A 204 12.67 14.48 3.73
CA GLU A 204 12.77 13.77 5.00
C GLU A 204 11.51 14.05 5.85
N PRO A 205 10.88 13.02 6.44
CA PRO A 205 9.85 13.23 7.46
C PRO A 205 10.42 14.01 8.63
N ILE A 206 9.87 15.19 8.91
CA ILE A 206 10.22 15.99 10.08
C ILE A 206 9.09 16.04 11.10
N TYR A 207 7.90 15.50 10.79
CA TYR A 207 6.72 15.58 11.65
C TYR A 207 5.84 14.33 11.54
N HIS A 208 5.30 13.89 12.66
CA HIS A 208 4.34 12.79 12.75
C HIS A 208 2.95 13.30 13.15
N TRP A 209 2.00 13.24 12.22
CA TRP A 209 0.63 13.72 12.39
C TRP A 209 -0.31 12.58 12.82
N ARG A 210 -0.84 12.63 14.04
CA ARG A 210 -1.67 11.56 14.60
C ARG A 210 -3.06 11.55 14.01
N GLU A 211 -3.55 10.36 13.67
CA GLU A 211 -4.98 10.13 13.50
C GLU A 211 -5.55 9.54 14.78
N ARG A 212 -6.42 10.29 15.48
CA ARG A 212 -6.97 9.86 16.77
C ARG A 212 -7.89 8.65 16.58
N GLU A 213 -7.51 7.52 17.15
CA GLU A 213 -8.26 6.26 17.09
C GLU A 213 -9.27 6.11 18.24
N VAL A 214 -9.06 6.86 19.34
CA VAL A 214 -9.91 6.81 20.53
C VAL A 214 -10.19 8.22 21.06
N GLY A 215 -11.40 8.44 21.59
CA GLY A 215 -11.83 9.72 22.16
C GLY A 215 -12.44 10.66 21.13
N GLU A 216 -12.37 11.98 21.38
CA GLU A 216 -12.89 12.99 20.46
C GLU A 216 -12.06 13.06 19.17
N MET A 217 -12.75 13.00 18.03
CA MET A 217 -12.14 13.14 16.70
C MET A 217 -11.41 14.48 16.55
N SER A 218 -10.30 14.49 15.82
CA SER A 218 -9.68 15.75 15.40
C SER A 218 -10.62 16.51 14.44
N ILE A 219 -10.39 17.82 14.33
CA ILE A 219 -11.11 18.70 13.39
C ILE A 219 -11.11 18.12 11.97
N THR A 220 -10.00 17.51 11.54
CA THR A 220 -9.84 16.96 10.19
C THR A 220 -10.53 15.61 9.96
N GLN A 221 -10.93 14.92 11.04
CA GLN A 221 -11.69 13.66 10.98
C GLN A 221 -13.21 13.92 10.94
N MET A 222 -13.69 15.08 11.41
CA MET A 222 -15.11 15.48 11.38
C MET A 222 -15.59 15.97 9.99
N ARG A 223 -15.52 15.11 8.97
CA ARG A 223 -15.66 15.48 7.54
C ARG A 223 -17.02 16.00 7.11
N THR A 224 -18.09 15.69 7.85
CA THR A 224 -19.47 16.12 7.55
C THR A 224 -19.97 17.21 8.51
N ASN A 225 -19.08 17.80 9.32
CA ASN A 225 -19.44 18.91 10.20
C ASN A 225 -19.59 20.23 9.40
N PRO A 226 -20.76 20.88 9.37
CA PRO A 226 -20.97 22.13 8.64
C PRO A 226 -20.01 23.24 9.06
N ARG A 227 -19.71 23.38 10.36
CA ARG A 227 -18.76 24.39 10.86
C ARG A 227 -17.37 24.21 10.27
N GLY A 228 -16.90 22.97 10.18
CA GLY A 228 -15.61 22.66 9.57
C GLY A 228 -15.53 23.10 8.11
N LEU A 229 -16.59 22.89 7.33
CA LEU A 229 -16.67 23.41 5.96
C LEU A 229 -16.66 24.94 5.91
N ILE A 230 -17.50 25.58 6.73
CA ILE A 230 -17.66 27.04 6.76
C ILE A 230 -16.33 27.71 7.08
N ASP A 231 -15.67 27.28 8.14
CA ASP A 231 -14.42 27.87 8.62
C ASP A 231 -13.27 27.59 7.65
N ARG A 232 -13.24 26.41 7.00
CA ARG A 232 -12.24 26.13 5.95
C ARG A 232 -12.41 27.03 4.72
N VAL A 233 -13.65 27.31 4.31
CA VAL A 233 -13.91 28.27 3.23
C VAL A 233 -13.53 29.69 3.66
N ALA A 234 -13.83 30.09 4.90
CA ALA A 234 -13.45 31.38 5.46
C ALA A 234 -11.91 31.55 5.49
N SER A 235 -11.19 30.51 5.90
CA SER A 235 -9.72 30.42 5.87
C SER A 235 -9.17 30.66 4.47
N VAL A 236 -9.75 30.03 3.44
CA VAL A 236 -9.40 30.30 2.04
C VAL A 236 -9.69 31.75 1.64
N GLU A 237 -10.84 32.29 2.02
CA GLU A 237 -11.23 33.68 1.74
C GLU A 237 -10.27 34.69 2.40
N LEU A 238 -9.75 34.41 3.60
CA LEU A 238 -8.75 35.25 4.28
C LEU A 238 -7.43 35.31 3.51
N VAL A 239 -6.91 34.18 3.02
CA VAL A 239 -5.70 34.17 2.18
C VAL A 239 -5.92 34.96 0.89
N ARG A 240 -7.06 34.77 0.21
CA ARG A 240 -7.39 35.53 -1.01
C ARG A 240 -7.49 37.02 -0.73
N ALA A 241 -8.14 37.40 0.37
CA ALA A 241 -8.27 38.79 0.78
C ALA A 241 -6.89 39.42 1.06
N TRP A 242 -5.98 38.66 1.69
CA TRP A 242 -4.60 39.10 1.89
C TRP A 242 -3.85 39.29 0.57
N LEU A 243 -3.90 38.31 -0.35
CA LEU A 243 -3.27 38.39 -1.68
C LEU A 243 -3.80 39.58 -2.50
N THR A 244 -5.11 39.83 -2.43
CA THR A 244 -5.78 40.92 -3.17
C THR A 244 -5.36 42.31 -2.66
N LYS A 245 -5.00 42.44 -1.38
CA LYS A 245 -4.56 43.70 -0.78
C LYS A 245 -3.14 44.09 -1.17
N GLN A 246 -2.34 43.17 -1.70
CA GLN A 246 -0.96 43.43 -2.09
C GLN A 246 -0.89 44.24 -3.38
N THR A 247 -0.04 45.27 -3.41
CA THR A 247 0.04 46.23 -4.53
C THR A 247 1.07 45.86 -5.59
N GLU A 248 2.04 44.97 -5.29
CA GLU A 248 3.07 44.60 -6.25
C GLU A 248 2.50 43.68 -7.36
N PRO A 249 2.89 43.86 -8.64
CA PRO A 249 2.32 43.11 -9.77
C PRO A 249 2.38 41.58 -9.64
N ARG A 250 3.44 41.04 -9.02
CA ARG A 250 3.63 39.59 -8.82
C ARG A 250 2.48 38.93 -8.02
N PHE A 251 1.84 39.65 -7.11
CA PHE A 251 0.75 39.09 -6.30
C PHE A 251 -0.53 38.83 -7.08
N ALA A 252 -0.74 39.50 -8.21
CA ALA A 252 -1.84 39.18 -9.11
C ALA A 252 -1.65 37.80 -9.77
N GLU A 253 -0.41 37.42 -10.06
CA GLU A 253 -0.06 36.07 -10.55
C GLU A 253 -0.18 35.03 -9.44
N TYR A 254 0.21 35.39 -8.20
CA TYR A 254 0.06 34.51 -7.03
C TYR A 254 -1.39 34.22 -6.71
N LEU A 255 -2.27 35.24 -6.73
CA LEU A 255 -3.72 35.06 -6.57
C LEU A 255 -4.28 34.11 -7.62
N ARG A 256 -3.88 34.27 -8.89
CA ARG A 256 -4.29 33.36 -9.97
C ARG A 256 -3.86 31.92 -9.71
N SER A 257 -2.60 31.72 -9.30
CA SER A 257 -2.09 30.38 -8.97
C SER A 257 -2.81 29.77 -7.75
N TYR A 258 -3.09 30.59 -6.73
CA TYR A 258 -3.80 30.18 -5.52
C TYR A 258 -5.25 29.78 -5.82
N ASP A 259 -5.93 30.54 -6.68
CA ASP A 259 -7.29 30.25 -7.13
C ASP A 259 -7.36 28.96 -7.95
N GLU A 260 -6.41 28.77 -8.88
CA GLU A 260 -6.30 27.54 -9.65
C GLU A 260 -6.07 26.33 -8.74
N ASN A 261 -5.21 26.45 -7.72
CA ASN A 261 -5.01 25.38 -6.74
C ASN A 261 -6.28 25.12 -5.90
N THR A 262 -6.95 26.17 -5.44
CA THR A 262 -8.19 26.06 -4.65
C THR A 262 -9.29 25.29 -5.41
N LEU A 263 -9.38 25.49 -6.73
CA LEU A 263 -10.33 24.81 -7.60
C LEU A 263 -9.95 23.34 -7.92
N VAL A 264 -8.72 22.89 -7.68
CA VAL A 264 -8.27 21.54 -8.07
C VAL A 264 -7.81 20.66 -6.92
N GLU A 265 -7.44 21.26 -5.78
CA GLU A 265 -7.04 20.53 -4.57
C GLU A 265 -8.03 20.80 -3.42
N GLU A 266 -8.38 22.06 -3.12
CA GLU A 266 -9.15 22.39 -1.91
C GLU A 266 -10.62 22.03 -1.95
N ILE A 267 -11.38 22.65 -2.84
CA ILE A 267 -12.83 22.40 -2.93
C ILE A 267 -13.12 20.91 -3.18
N PRO A 268 -12.33 20.18 -3.99
CA PRO A 268 -12.52 18.75 -4.17
C PRO A 268 -12.51 17.89 -2.90
N MET A 269 -11.85 18.32 -1.82
CA MET A 269 -11.89 17.59 -0.54
C MET A 269 -13.33 17.47 0.02
N PHE A 270 -14.21 18.44 -0.27
CA PHE A 270 -15.60 18.41 0.21
C PHE A 270 -16.50 17.45 -0.57
N PHE A 271 -16.12 17.01 -1.77
CA PHE A 271 -17.04 16.23 -2.64
C PHE A 271 -17.44 14.89 -2.03
N SER A 272 -16.53 14.22 -1.32
CA SER A 272 -16.84 12.95 -0.64
C SER A 272 -17.89 13.17 0.45
N SER A 273 -17.71 14.20 1.27
CA SER A 273 -18.64 14.60 2.33
C SER A 273 -20.02 15.05 1.82
N LEU A 274 -20.16 15.47 0.56
CA LEU A 274 -21.49 15.83 0.03
C LEU A 274 -22.43 14.63 -0.12
N VAL A 275 -21.87 13.46 -0.44
CA VAL A 275 -22.64 12.23 -0.59
C VAL A 275 -23.14 11.75 0.78
N GLU A 276 -22.26 11.83 1.78
CA GLU A 276 -22.50 11.32 3.14
C GLU A 276 -23.20 12.35 4.05
N GLY A 277 -22.97 13.64 3.81
CA GLY A 277 -23.51 14.74 4.59
C GLY A 277 -25.01 14.92 4.43
N ASP A 278 -25.63 15.41 5.48
CA ASP A 278 -27.06 15.70 5.55
C ASP A 278 -27.42 17.00 4.81
N LYS A 279 -28.66 17.43 4.98
CA LYS A 279 -29.16 18.67 4.37
C LYS A 279 -28.40 19.91 4.87
N GLU A 280 -28.10 20.00 6.16
CA GLU A 280 -27.44 21.15 6.75
C GLU A 280 -26.03 21.34 6.15
N TYR A 281 -25.25 20.25 6.06
CA TYR A 281 -23.93 20.28 5.44
C TYR A 281 -23.99 20.68 3.95
N ARG A 282 -24.96 20.12 3.20
CA ARG A 282 -25.15 20.43 1.78
C ARG A 282 -25.56 21.88 1.53
N ASP A 283 -26.43 22.42 2.38
CA ASP A 283 -26.87 23.82 2.32
C ASP A 283 -25.69 24.76 2.63
N ALA A 284 -24.89 24.45 3.66
CA ALA A 284 -23.66 25.18 3.98
C ALA A 284 -22.65 25.16 2.81
N TYR A 285 -22.45 24.01 2.17
CA TYR A 285 -21.61 23.91 0.97
C TYR A 285 -22.09 24.84 -0.15
N LEU A 286 -23.38 24.78 -0.53
CA LEU A 286 -23.92 25.62 -1.61
C LEU A 286 -23.75 27.11 -1.32
N GLN A 287 -23.98 27.52 -0.08
CA GLN A 287 -23.85 28.90 0.34
C GLN A 287 -22.38 29.38 0.27
N HIS A 288 -21.49 28.68 0.98
CA HIS A 288 -20.11 29.13 1.19
C HIS A 288 -19.21 28.84 0.00
N VAL A 289 -19.23 27.62 -0.54
CA VAL A 289 -18.44 27.28 -1.74
C VAL A 289 -19.01 27.99 -2.97
N GLY A 290 -20.33 28.13 -3.08
CA GLY A 290 -20.94 28.92 -4.15
C GLY A 290 -20.52 30.40 -4.12
N ARG A 291 -20.39 31.00 -2.94
CA ARG A 291 -19.85 32.37 -2.77
C ARG A 291 -18.39 32.44 -3.19
N LEU A 292 -17.55 31.52 -2.73
CA LEU A 292 -16.14 31.45 -3.10
C LEU A 292 -15.97 31.32 -4.62
N LEU A 293 -16.70 30.41 -5.27
CA LEU A 293 -16.66 30.22 -6.73
C LEU A 293 -17.05 31.50 -7.51
N ARG A 294 -18.07 32.24 -7.04
CA ARG A 294 -18.44 33.54 -7.63
C ARG A 294 -17.32 34.57 -7.50
N SER A 295 -16.58 34.56 -6.38
CA SER A 295 -15.47 35.47 -6.12
C SER A 295 -14.18 35.12 -6.89
N ILE A 296 -13.98 33.85 -7.26
CA ILE A 296 -12.88 33.40 -8.12
C ILE A 296 -13.18 33.73 -9.59
N GLY A 297 -14.43 33.54 -10.01
CA GLY A 297 -14.90 33.94 -11.33
C GLY A 297 -14.91 32.81 -12.38
N ALA A 298 -15.79 32.95 -13.36
CA ALA A 298 -16.10 31.90 -14.33
C ALA A 298 -14.95 31.59 -15.32
N GLU A 299 -14.02 32.52 -15.53
CA GLU A 299 -12.88 32.32 -16.42
C GLU A 299 -11.96 31.18 -15.95
N HIS A 300 -11.66 31.14 -14.64
CA HIS A 300 -10.83 30.09 -14.06
C HIS A 300 -11.52 28.73 -14.14
N VAL A 301 -12.82 28.69 -13.84
CA VAL A 301 -13.64 27.47 -13.96
C VAL A 301 -13.66 26.95 -15.40
N ALA A 302 -13.76 27.82 -16.40
CA ALA A 302 -13.85 27.42 -17.81
C ALA A 302 -12.62 26.63 -18.30
N ARG A 303 -11.44 26.84 -17.69
CA ARG A 303 -10.18 26.16 -18.00
C ARG A 303 -10.06 24.76 -17.41
N LEU A 304 -10.88 24.42 -16.42
CA LEU A 304 -10.86 23.14 -15.73
C LEU A 304 -11.34 21.99 -16.64
N ARG A 305 -11.03 20.76 -16.22
CA ARG A 305 -11.56 19.54 -16.86
C ARG A 305 -13.07 19.45 -16.71
N ALA A 306 -13.74 18.82 -17.68
CA ALA A 306 -15.20 18.78 -17.76
C ALA A 306 -15.90 18.27 -16.48
N PRO A 307 -15.40 17.22 -15.78
CA PRO A 307 -15.99 16.76 -14.53
C PRO A 307 -16.08 17.86 -13.45
N LEU A 308 -14.98 18.61 -13.22
CA LEU A 308 -14.98 19.71 -12.25
C LEU A 308 -15.85 20.88 -12.71
N ARG A 309 -15.83 21.21 -14.01
CA ARG A 309 -16.70 22.27 -14.56
C ARG A 309 -18.17 21.97 -14.32
N LEU A 310 -18.59 20.71 -14.52
CA LEU A 310 -19.98 20.33 -14.26
C LEU A 310 -20.30 20.44 -12.77
N LYS A 311 -19.44 19.94 -11.87
CA LYS A 311 -19.66 20.06 -10.42
C LYS A 311 -19.84 21.51 -9.98
N TYR A 312 -18.99 22.41 -10.48
CA TYR A 312 -19.09 23.84 -10.16
C TYR A 312 -20.26 24.53 -10.82
N HIS A 313 -20.64 24.13 -12.04
CA HIS A 313 -21.87 24.60 -12.67
C HIS A 313 -23.12 24.19 -11.88
N LEU A 314 -23.19 22.93 -11.42
CA LEU A 314 -24.28 22.42 -10.60
C LEU A 314 -24.32 23.10 -9.23
N THR A 315 -23.16 23.31 -8.60
CA THR A 315 -23.01 24.09 -7.35
C THR A 315 -23.56 25.50 -7.52
N LEU A 316 -23.11 26.24 -8.55
CA LEU A 316 -23.55 27.62 -8.81
C LEU A 316 -25.03 27.72 -9.20
N SER A 317 -25.61 26.64 -9.73
CA SER A 317 -27.02 26.56 -10.11
C SER A 317 -27.92 26.04 -9.00
N GLY A 318 -27.38 25.71 -7.82
CA GLY A 318 -28.14 25.15 -6.69
C GLY A 318 -28.71 23.74 -6.96
N ARG A 319 -28.10 22.98 -7.90
CA ARG A 319 -28.57 21.66 -8.34
C ARG A 319 -27.87 20.55 -7.55
N MET A 320 -28.15 20.47 -6.24
CA MET A 320 -27.44 19.56 -5.32
C MET A 320 -27.66 18.08 -5.64
N ASP A 321 -28.88 17.67 -5.95
CA ASP A 321 -29.18 16.25 -6.23
C ASP A 321 -28.36 15.73 -7.41
N GLU A 322 -28.30 16.49 -8.50
CA GLU A 322 -27.50 16.16 -9.68
C GLU A 322 -25.99 16.26 -9.42
N LEU A 323 -25.55 17.11 -8.49
CA LEU A 323 -24.15 17.17 -8.05
C LEU A 323 -23.77 15.90 -7.28
N VAL A 324 -24.62 15.46 -6.34
CA VAL A 324 -24.43 14.20 -5.60
C VAL A 324 -24.49 13.02 -6.56
N GLU A 325 -25.41 13.02 -7.52
CA GLU A 325 -25.50 11.98 -8.55
C GLU A 325 -24.27 11.96 -9.46
N GLN A 326 -23.73 13.12 -9.84
CA GLN A 326 -22.46 13.19 -10.57
C GLN A 326 -21.30 12.60 -9.76
N ILE A 327 -21.15 13.00 -8.49
CA ILE A 327 -20.07 12.51 -7.63
C ILE A 327 -20.18 11.00 -7.41
N THR A 328 -21.41 10.50 -7.23
CA THR A 328 -21.69 9.07 -7.09
C THR A 328 -21.36 8.32 -8.38
N TYR A 329 -21.80 8.83 -9.53
CA TYR A 329 -21.50 8.25 -10.84
C TYR A 329 -20.00 8.16 -11.10
N GLU A 330 -19.24 9.22 -10.78
CA GLU A 330 -17.78 9.20 -10.93
C GLU A 330 -17.10 8.24 -9.95
N ARG A 331 -17.58 8.14 -8.70
CA ARG A 331 -17.06 7.16 -7.72
C ARG A 331 -17.28 5.73 -8.22
N GLU A 332 -18.45 5.46 -8.78
CA GLU A 332 -18.81 4.15 -9.33
C GLU A 332 -18.05 3.84 -10.62
N SER A 333 -17.78 4.85 -11.47
CA SER A 333 -17.13 4.65 -12.77
C SER A 333 -15.59 4.70 -12.75
N GLY A 334 -14.99 4.91 -11.58
CA GLY A 334 -13.56 5.13 -11.44
C GLY A 334 -13.07 6.48 -11.97
N GLY A 335 -13.95 7.49 -12.03
CA GLY A 335 -13.69 8.82 -12.58
C GLY A 335 -13.92 8.91 -14.09
N GLY A 336 -14.51 7.88 -14.69
CA GLY A 336 -14.79 7.81 -16.12
C GLY A 336 -16.07 8.56 -16.47
N VAL A 337 -16.11 9.10 -17.69
CA VAL A 337 -17.32 9.67 -18.28
C VAL A 337 -17.53 9.17 -19.70
N GLN A 338 -18.76 8.77 -20.03
CA GLN A 338 -19.10 8.43 -21.41
C GLN A 338 -19.00 9.68 -22.30
N ALA A 339 -18.55 9.49 -23.53
CA ALA A 339 -18.35 10.58 -24.48
C ALA A 339 -19.26 10.47 -25.70
N ARG A 340 -20.09 11.49 -25.92
CA ARG A 340 -20.93 11.64 -27.13
C ARG A 340 -20.32 12.62 -28.13
N GLY A 341 -20.56 12.40 -29.42
CA GLY A 341 -20.05 13.24 -30.52
C GLY A 341 -18.67 12.81 -31.03
N LEU A 342 -18.42 13.00 -32.34
CA LEU A 342 -17.22 12.49 -33.03
C LEU A 342 -16.06 13.48 -33.04
N LEU A 343 -16.23 14.67 -33.65
CA LEU A 343 -15.16 15.67 -33.78
C LEU A 343 -14.97 16.50 -32.51
N ARG A 344 -16.04 16.70 -31.74
CA ARG A 344 -16.06 17.46 -30.50
C ARG A 344 -16.76 16.59 -29.45
N PRO A 345 -16.02 15.77 -28.69
CA PRO A 345 -16.62 14.89 -27.71
C PRO A 345 -17.08 15.69 -26.49
N TYR A 346 -18.26 15.36 -25.98
CA TYR A 346 -18.85 15.91 -24.77
C TYR A 346 -19.11 14.80 -23.76
N ALA A 347 -18.91 15.11 -22.49
CA ALA A 347 -19.36 14.29 -21.37
C ALA A 347 -20.86 14.04 -21.47
N ASP A 348 -21.25 12.79 -21.29
CA ASP A 348 -22.62 12.32 -21.42
C ASP A 348 -23.03 11.57 -20.15
N TYR A 349 -23.64 12.31 -19.23
CA TYR A 349 -24.13 11.76 -17.97
C TYR A 349 -25.59 11.31 -18.13
N PRO A 350 -25.93 10.06 -17.76
CA PRO A 350 -27.29 9.54 -17.90
C PRO A 350 -28.37 10.40 -17.23
N PHE A 351 -28.09 10.95 -16.04
CA PHE A 351 -29.04 11.77 -15.27
C PHE A 351 -29.38 13.12 -15.91
N LEU A 352 -28.58 13.56 -16.90
CA LEU A 352 -28.89 14.75 -17.68
C LEU A 352 -29.77 14.44 -18.91
N ARG A 353 -30.05 13.16 -19.21
CA ARG A 353 -30.86 12.74 -20.36
C ARG A 353 -32.36 12.76 -20.00
N GLY A 354 -33.08 13.83 -20.36
CA GLY A 354 -34.56 13.87 -20.28
C GLY A 354 -35.19 15.03 -19.48
N GLY A 355 -34.41 15.95 -18.88
CA GLY A 355 -34.91 17.07 -18.07
C GLY A 355 -34.76 18.49 -18.67
N ARG A 356 -35.67 19.42 -18.30
CA ARG A 356 -35.96 20.75 -18.90
C ARG A 356 -34.93 21.90 -18.72
N LYS A 357 -33.67 21.69 -18.30
CA LYS A 357 -32.68 22.79 -18.13
C LYS A 357 -31.29 22.42 -18.66
N SER A 358 -30.92 23.00 -19.80
CA SER A 358 -29.68 22.70 -20.53
C SER A 358 -28.42 23.11 -19.75
N VAL A 359 -27.55 22.15 -19.45
CA VAL A 359 -26.14 22.45 -19.14
C VAL A 359 -25.48 22.97 -20.42
N PRO A 360 -24.76 24.10 -20.40
CA PRO A 360 -24.09 24.61 -21.59
C PRO A 360 -23.10 23.60 -22.17
N ALA A 361 -23.08 23.44 -23.49
CA ALA A 361 -22.18 22.48 -24.16
C ALA A 361 -20.69 22.70 -23.81
N GLY A 362 -20.29 23.96 -23.55
CA GLY A 362 -18.95 24.31 -23.11
C GLY A 362 -18.54 23.68 -21.78
N VAL A 363 -19.49 23.48 -20.85
CA VAL A 363 -19.22 22.82 -19.55
C VAL A 363 -18.88 21.34 -19.77
N LEU A 364 -19.59 20.68 -20.69
CA LEU A 364 -19.48 19.26 -20.97
C LEU A 364 -18.35 18.91 -21.96
N LYS A 365 -17.72 19.87 -22.62
CA LYS A 365 -16.72 19.62 -23.67
C LYS A 365 -15.48 18.90 -23.12
N LEU A 366 -14.99 17.83 -23.75
CA LEU A 366 -13.90 17.02 -23.18
C LEU A 366 -12.48 17.49 -23.56
N ASP A 367 -12.30 18.59 -24.29
CA ASP A 367 -11.01 19.06 -24.84
C ASP A 367 -9.78 18.86 -23.93
N ASN A 368 -9.72 19.50 -22.75
CA ASN A 368 -8.58 19.39 -21.83
C ASN A 368 -8.57 18.11 -20.97
N SER A 369 -9.52 17.21 -21.22
CA SER A 369 -9.69 15.92 -20.53
C SER A 369 -9.19 14.73 -21.35
N LEU A 370 -8.84 14.93 -22.63
CA LEU A 370 -8.40 13.89 -23.55
C LEU A 370 -6.87 13.74 -23.55
N VAL A 371 -6.32 13.33 -22.41
CA VAL A 371 -4.88 13.06 -22.25
C VAL A 371 -4.57 11.64 -22.72
N ILE A 372 -3.44 11.44 -23.42
CA ILE A 372 -2.97 10.08 -23.72
C ILE A 372 -2.47 9.42 -22.43
N ARG A 373 -3.11 8.32 -22.06
CA ARG A 373 -2.56 7.35 -21.10
C ARG A 373 -1.80 6.31 -21.89
N SER A 374 -0.60 5.99 -21.43
CA SER A 374 0.27 5.02 -22.05
C SER A 374 1.03 4.25 -21.00
N ARG A 375 1.49 3.05 -21.36
CA ARG A 375 2.42 2.25 -20.56
C ARG A 375 3.24 1.36 -21.47
N LEU A 376 4.52 1.19 -21.14
CA LEU A 376 5.39 0.21 -21.76
C LEU A 376 5.26 -1.14 -21.04
N TYR A 377 5.20 -2.23 -21.81
CA TYR A 377 5.20 -3.60 -21.28
C TYR A 377 6.52 -4.32 -21.54
N ARG A 378 7.22 -3.97 -22.62
CA ARG A 378 8.48 -4.63 -23.00
C ARG A 378 9.37 -3.71 -23.81
N SER A 379 10.67 -3.80 -23.57
CA SER A 379 11.73 -3.16 -24.37
C SER A 379 12.82 -4.16 -24.70
N THR A 380 13.09 -4.39 -25.98
CA THR A 380 14.08 -5.39 -26.43
C THR A 380 14.86 -4.89 -27.63
N TRP A 381 16.08 -5.38 -27.81
CA TRP A 381 16.84 -5.19 -29.03
C TRP A 381 16.68 -6.41 -29.93
N GLU A 382 16.18 -6.20 -31.14
CA GLU A 382 16.02 -7.24 -32.16
C GLU A 382 16.59 -6.74 -33.48
N ASP A 383 17.49 -7.50 -34.10
CA ASP A 383 18.15 -7.14 -35.37
C ASP A 383 18.75 -5.71 -35.36
N GLY A 384 19.33 -5.30 -34.23
CA GLY A 384 19.93 -3.96 -34.04
C GLY A 384 18.92 -2.81 -33.95
N LYS A 385 17.63 -3.09 -33.76
CA LYS A 385 16.56 -2.10 -33.57
C LYS A 385 15.96 -2.24 -32.18
N LEU A 386 15.64 -1.10 -31.57
CA LEU A 386 14.93 -1.08 -30.29
C LEU A 386 13.44 -1.29 -30.53
N ARG A 387 12.92 -2.46 -30.15
CA ARG A 387 11.49 -2.78 -30.17
C ARG A 387 10.85 -2.42 -28.84
N LEU A 388 9.82 -1.59 -28.91
CA LEU A 388 8.98 -1.20 -27.78
C LEU A 388 7.57 -1.74 -27.99
N THR A 389 7.02 -2.39 -26.96
CA THR A 389 5.63 -2.87 -26.94
C THR A 389 4.93 -2.32 -25.70
N GLY A 390 3.70 -1.83 -25.88
CA GLY A 390 2.94 -1.18 -24.82
C GLY A 390 1.53 -0.85 -25.26
N HIS A 391 0.86 0.05 -24.55
CA HIS A 391 -0.43 0.60 -24.96
C HIS A 391 -0.43 2.13 -24.92
N ALA A 392 -1.31 2.75 -25.71
CA ALA A 392 -1.61 4.18 -25.62
C ALA A 392 -3.04 4.48 -26.08
N TYR A 393 -3.84 5.11 -25.21
CA TYR A 393 -5.23 5.50 -25.49
C TYR A 393 -5.56 6.92 -24.98
N PRO A 394 -6.50 7.62 -25.64
CA PRO A 394 -7.08 8.86 -25.13
C PRO A 394 -8.02 8.56 -23.95
N GLU A 395 -7.73 9.15 -22.80
CA GLU A 395 -8.59 9.09 -21.61
C GLU A 395 -10.02 9.55 -21.98
N GLN A 396 -11.04 8.89 -21.42
CA GLN A 396 -12.48 9.09 -21.68
C GLN A 396 -13.03 8.58 -23.02
N LEU A 397 -12.19 8.26 -24.00
CA LEU A 397 -12.66 7.73 -25.30
C LEU A 397 -12.33 6.25 -25.49
N GLY A 398 -11.27 5.77 -24.86
CA GLY A 398 -10.81 4.39 -25.04
C GLY A 398 -10.33 4.10 -26.46
N ALA A 399 -10.31 2.81 -26.80
CA ALA A 399 -10.01 2.30 -28.14
C ALA A 399 -10.55 0.87 -28.25
N ALA A 400 -11.86 0.76 -28.51
CA ALA A 400 -12.55 -0.53 -28.56
C ALA A 400 -12.42 -1.21 -29.93
N GLY A 401 -12.14 -0.45 -30.99
CA GLY A 401 -11.93 -0.93 -32.36
C GLY A 401 -10.52 -0.66 -32.87
N LYS A 402 -10.03 -1.56 -33.74
CA LYS A 402 -8.69 -1.49 -34.36
C LYS A 402 -8.40 -0.16 -35.09
N HIS A 403 -9.44 0.47 -35.63
CA HIS A 403 -9.35 1.69 -36.45
C HIS A 403 -9.76 2.97 -35.71
N ASP A 404 -10.06 2.90 -34.41
CA ASP A 404 -10.52 4.05 -33.63
C ASP A 404 -9.44 5.14 -33.51
N MET A 405 -8.17 4.75 -33.60
CA MET A 405 -7.04 5.65 -33.51
C MET A 405 -5.85 5.19 -34.35
N VAL A 406 -5.25 6.12 -35.08
CA VAL A 406 -3.93 5.95 -35.70
C VAL A 406 -2.87 6.56 -34.78
N ARG A 407 -1.78 5.83 -34.54
CA ARG A 407 -0.71 6.23 -33.61
C ARG A 407 0.64 6.34 -34.31
N THR A 408 1.47 7.24 -33.82
CA THR A 408 2.86 7.41 -34.27
C THR A 408 3.73 7.74 -33.06
N LEU A 409 4.89 7.09 -32.98
CA LEU A 409 5.92 7.46 -32.05
C LEU A 409 6.63 8.71 -32.55
N VAL A 410 6.83 9.67 -31.65
CA VAL A 410 7.53 10.91 -31.94
C VAL A 410 8.74 10.99 -31.02
N LEU A 411 9.94 10.99 -31.60
CA LEU A 411 11.20 11.25 -30.91
C LEU A 411 11.51 12.74 -31.05
N ARG A 412 11.58 13.45 -29.93
CA ARG A 412 11.90 14.89 -29.91
C ARG A 412 13.21 15.12 -29.19
N GLU A 413 14.16 15.76 -29.87
CA GLU A 413 15.44 16.14 -29.28
C GLU A 413 15.23 17.12 -28.11
N ALA A 414 15.87 16.85 -26.96
CA ALA A 414 15.60 17.58 -25.73
C ALA A 414 16.11 19.02 -25.74
N LYS A 415 17.28 19.26 -26.36
CA LYS A 415 17.93 20.58 -26.47
C LYS A 415 17.85 21.19 -27.88
N GLY A 416 17.07 20.58 -28.78
CA GLY A 416 16.99 20.98 -30.19
C GLY A 416 15.57 21.01 -30.74
N ARG A 417 15.46 21.23 -32.06
CA ARG A 417 14.17 21.30 -32.78
C ARG A 417 13.88 20.05 -33.60
N ARG A 418 14.79 19.07 -33.62
CA ARG A 418 14.64 17.87 -34.46
C ARG A 418 13.56 16.96 -33.91
N VAL A 419 12.69 16.50 -34.80
CA VAL A 419 11.58 15.60 -34.52
C VAL A 419 11.63 14.44 -35.52
N ILE A 420 11.54 13.21 -35.03
CA ILE A 420 11.50 12.00 -35.86
C ILE A 420 10.18 11.29 -35.58
N ALA A 421 9.40 11.03 -36.62
CA ALA A 421 8.19 10.22 -36.55
C ALA A 421 8.50 8.78 -36.93
N VAL A 422 8.06 7.82 -36.12
CA VAL A 422 8.18 6.39 -36.38
C VAL A 422 6.77 5.77 -36.33
N PRO A 423 6.29 5.18 -37.43
CA PRO A 423 4.97 4.55 -37.45
C PRO A 423 4.86 3.43 -36.41
N MET A 424 3.71 3.36 -35.73
CA MET A 424 3.40 2.31 -34.78
C MET A 424 2.46 1.29 -35.42
N ARG A 425 2.63 0.00 -35.08
CA ARG A 425 1.68 -1.05 -35.42
C ARG A 425 0.67 -1.21 -34.30
N THR A 426 -0.62 -1.07 -34.60
CA THR A 426 -1.71 -1.37 -33.66
C THR A 426 -1.80 -2.87 -33.37
N THR A 427 -1.91 -3.20 -32.09
CA THR A 427 -2.05 -4.56 -31.57
C THR A 427 -3.24 -4.62 -30.61
N TYR A 428 -3.82 -5.82 -30.45
CA TYR A 428 -4.81 -6.11 -29.42
C TYR A 428 -4.07 -6.35 -28.09
N SER A 429 -4.48 -5.68 -27.02
CA SER A 429 -3.91 -5.78 -25.66
C SER A 429 -5.02 -5.56 -24.62
N PRO A 430 -5.63 -6.64 -24.10
CA PRO A 430 -6.63 -6.55 -23.04
C PRO A 430 -6.04 -6.01 -21.72
N GLU A 431 -4.72 -6.10 -21.54
CA GLU A 431 -3.98 -5.51 -20.41
C GLU A 431 -4.18 -3.99 -20.33
N ALA A 432 -4.41 -3.32 -21.46
CA ALA A 432 -4.68 -1.89 -21.48
C ALA A 432 -6.03 -1.55 -20.81
N THR A 433 -7.03 -2.40 -21.00
CA THR A 433 -8.33 -2.25 -20.32
C THR A 433 -8.22 -2.71 -18.86
N ALA A 434 -7.46 -3.77 -18.57
CA ALA A 434 -7.24 -4.24 -17.20
C ALA A 434 -6.50 -3.22 -16.33
N SER A 435 -5.53 -2.50 -16.90
CA SER A 435 -4.80 -1.42 -16.24
C SER A 435 -5.53 -0.08 -16.24
N CYS A 436 -6.65 0.03 -16.97
CA CYS A 436 -7.48 1.23 -16.98
C CYS A 436 -8.31 1.31 -15.68
N HIS A 437 -8.23 2.45 -14.99
CA HIS A 437 -9.01 2.66 -13.76
C HIS A 437 -10.52 2.88 -14.02
N HIS A 438 -10.89 3.18 -15.26
CA HIS A 438 -12.25 3.49 -15.69
C HIS A 438 -13.00 2.23 -16.13
N ASP A 439 -14.31 2.19 -15.90
CA ASP A 439 -15.15 1.01 -16.17
C ASP A 439 -16.18 1.20 -17.31
N LEU A 440 -16.12 2.34 -18.01
CA LEU A 440 -17.14 2.73 -19.01
C LEU A 440 -16.76 2.43 -20.45
N TYR A 441 -15.50 2.10 -20.74
CA TYR A 441 -15.01 1.90 -22.10
C TYR A 441 -13.87 0.88 -22.15
N SER A 442 -13.78 0.18 -23.28
CA SER A 442 -12.66 -0.72 -23.59
C SER A 442 -11.50 0.06 -24.21
N CYS A 443 -10.29 -0.39 -23.90
CA CYS A 443 -9.02 0.07 -24.47
C CYS A 443 -8.28 -1.07 -25.19
N ASP A 444 -8.95 -2.19 -25.53
CA ASP A 444 -8.27 -3.40 -25.97
C ASP A 444 -7.47 -3.20 -27.28
N TRP A 445 -7.89 -2.31 -28.17
CA TRP A 445 -7.17 -1.98 -29.40
C TRP A 445 -6.22 -0.78 -29.25
N SER A 446 -5.85 -0.46 -28.01
CA SER A 446 -4.87 0.58 -27.70
C SER A 446 -3.41 0.12 -27.73
N GLY A 447 -3.18 -1.19 -27.87
CA GLY A 447 -1.85 -1.78 -27.97
C GLY A 447 -1.04 -1.24 -29.14
N PHE A 448 0.27 -1.13 -28.94
CA PHE A 448 1.23 -0.79 -29.98
C PHE A 448 2.49 -1.65 -29.92
N THR A 449 3.10 -1.83 -31.08
CA THR A 449 4.51 -2.22 -31.23
C THR A 449 5.20 -1.24 -32.18
N VAL A 450 6.42 -0.83 -31.84
CA VAL A 450 7.24 0.06 -32.67
C VAL A 450 8.69 -0.39 -32.65
N ALA A 451 9.36 -0.32 -33.80
CA ALA A 451 10.79 -0.60 -33.94
C ALA A 451 11.52 0.69 -34.31
N ILE A 452 12.46 1.10 -33.45
CA ILE A 452 13.27 2.30 -33.64
C ILE A 452 14.62 1.88 -34.19
N ASP A 453 14.91 2.31 -35.42
CA ASP A 453 16.25 2.17 -36.01
C ASP A 453 17.16 3.28 -35.46
N PRO A 454 18.23 2.93 -34.71
CA PRO A 454 19.16 3.90 -34.15
C PRO A 454 19.78 4.83 -35.19
N LYS A 455 19.96 4.37 -36.44
CA LYS A 455 20.56 5.17 -37.52
C LYS A 455 19.77 6.45 -37.79
N LYS A 456 18.47 6.48 -37.46
CA LYS A 456 17.64 7.69 -37.55
C LYS A 456 18.09 8.78 -36.58
N LEU A 457 18.77 8.46 -35.48
CA LEU A 457 19.26 9.44 -34.51
C LEU A 457 20.51 10.18 -35.00
N LYS A 458 21.24 9.65 -36.00
CA LYS A 458 22.38 10.34 -36.62
C LYS A 458 21.97 11.71 -37.16
N HIS A 459 22.80 12.73 -36.95
CA HIS A 459 22.64 14.06 -37.55
C HIS A 459 23.61 14.18 -38.73
N ARG A 460 23.08 14.31 -39.95
CA ARG A 460 23.88 14.34 -41.20
C ARG A 460 24.86 13.15 -41.31
N GLY A 461 24.43 11.96 -40.90
CA GLY A 461 25.26 10.74 -40.94
C GLY A 461 26.23 10.55 -39.77
N GLN A 462 26.32 11.50 -38.83
CA GLN A 462 27.21 11.43 -37.66
C GLN A 462 26.43 11.18 -36.37
N TRP A 463 27.02 10.43 -35.44
CA TRP A 463 26.52 10.32 -34.08
C TRP A 463 26.80 11.60 -33.30
N LYS A 464 25.83 12.05 -32.51
CA LYS A 464 25.95 13.23 -31.68
C LYS A 464 25.30 12.95 -30.34
N ASP A 465 26.03 13.21 -29.27
CA ASP A 465 25.51 13.09 -27.91
C ASP A 465 24.24 13.92 -27.74
N GLY A 466 23.22 13.31 -27.13
CA GLY A 466 21.95 13.99 -26.95
C GLY A 466 20.85 13.11 -26.38
N ASN A 467 19.93 13.74 -25.67
CA ASN A 467 18.74 13.11 -25.13
C ASN A 467 17.53 13.34 -26.03
N TRP A 468 16.68 12.32 -26.15
CA TRP A 468 15.47 12.30 -26.95
C TRP A 468 14.29 11.91 -26.08
N ARG A 469 13.23 12.70 -26.13
CA ARG A 469 11.95 12.43 -25.45
C ARG A 469 11.08 11.56 -26.34
N LEU A 470 10.46 10.52 -25.77
CA LEU A 470 9.51 9.66 -26.47
C LEU A 470 8.09 10.13 -26.20
N LEU A 471 7.39 10.51 -27.28
CA LEU A 471 5.99 10.88 -27.26
C LEU A 471 5.16 9.96 -28.14
N VAL A 472 3.89 9.78 -27.82
CA VAL A 472 2.88 9.21 -28.70
C VAL A 472 2.03 10.35 -29.23
N ALA A 473 1.90 10.44 -30.54
CA ALA A 473 0.88 11.25 -31.19
C ALA A 473 -0.20 10.33 -31.75
N GLY A 474 -1.45 10.57 -31.36
CA GLY A 474 -2.62 9.84 -31.83
C GLY A 474 -3.57 10.75 -32.60
N ALA A 475 -4.27 10.22 -33.60
CA ALA A 475 -5.38 10.89 -34.26
C ALA A 475 -6.59 9.95 -34.32
N GLY A 476 -7.76 10.43 -33.89
CA GLY A 476 -8.99 9.63 -33.83
C GLY A 476 -10.22 10.48 -33.52
N LYS A 477 -11.28 9.85 -32.99
CA LYS A 477 -12.45 10.55 -32.42
C LYS A 477 -11.96 11.63 -31.49
N GLY A 478 -12.40 12.89 -31.64
CA GLY A 478 -12.06 14.07 -30.85
C GLY A 478 -10.76 14.81 -31.22
N GLY A 479 -10.04 14.38 -32.27
CA GLY A 479 -8.93 15.12 -32.86
C GLY A 479 -7.56 14.49 -32.64
N VAL A 480 -6.55 15.33 -32.41
CA VAL A 480 -5.15 14.92 -32.24
C VAL A 480 -4.77 14.95 -30.77
N TYR A 481 -4.17 13.86 -30.31
CA TYR A 481 -3.74 13.64 -28.95
C TYR A 481 -2.24 13.50 -28.87
N LYS A 482 -1.65 13.97 -27.76
CA LYS A 482 -0.23 13.80 -27.49
C LYS A 482 -0.04 13.40 -26.04
N GLY A 483 0.89 12.48 -25.81
CA GLY A 483 1.35 12.11 -24.48
C GLY A 483 2.76 11.57 -24.53
N ARG A 484 3.33 11.35 -23.35
CA ARG A 484 4.64 10.70 -23.22
C ARG A 484 4.43 9.21 -23.04
N ILE A 485 5.46 8.41 -23.34
CA ILE A 485 5.44 6.97 -23.03
C ILE A 485 5.86 6.81 -21.57
N SER A 486 4.95 6.32 -20.73
CA SER A 486 5.31 5.94 -19.36
C SER A 486 6.06 4.61 -19.36
N ALA A 487 7.00 4.47 -18.44
CA ALA A 487 7.70 3.21 -18.20
C ALA A 487 6.76 2.14 -17.64
N GLY A 488 7.16 0.88 -17.76
CA GLY A 488 6.51 -0.22 -17.05
C GLY A 488 6.93 -0.28 -15.59
N TRP A 489 6.45 -1.30 -14.89
CA TRP A 489 6.60 -1.44 -13.43
C TRP A 489 7.56 -2.57 -13.03
N SER A 490 8.02 -3.36 -14.00
CA SER A 490 8.95 -4.45 -13.79
C SER A 490 9.75 -4.77 -15.05
N ASP A 491 10.81 -5.57 -14.86
CA ASP A 491 11.62 -6.20 -15.91
C ASP A 491 12.04 -5.22 -17.04
N SER A 492 12.01 -5.63 -18.31
CA SER A 492 12.50 -4.87 -19.45
C SER A 492 11.73 -3.57 -19.71
N ALA A 493 10.57 -3.38 -19.08
CA ALA A 493 9.82 -2.13 -19.18
C ALA A 493 10.22 -1.10 -18.12
N LEU A 494 10.87 -1.57 -17.04
CA LEU A 494 11.49 -0.76 -15.99
C LEU A 494 13.01 -0.62 -16.23
N TYR A 495 13.65 -1.62 -16.84
CA TYR A 495 15.08 -1.65 -17.17
C TYR A 495 15.28 -1.82 -18.66
N LEU A 496 15.51 -0.70 -19.33
CA LEU A 496 15.58 -0.66 -20.77
C LEU A 496 17.02 -0.96 -21.22
N PRO A 497 17.28 -2.08 -21.92
CA PRO A 497 18.64 -2.49 -22.25
C PRO A 497 19.33 -1.46 -23.15
N SER A 498 20.61 -1.20 -22.90
CA SER A 498 21.45 -0.39 -23.78
C SER A 498 21.95 -1.20 -24.98
N HIS A 499 22.41 -0.54 -26.04
CA HIS A 499 22.98 -1.24 -27.19
C HIS A 499 24.06 -0.43 -27.89
N TRP A 500 25.18 -1.10 -28.20
CA TRP A 500 26.28 -0.52 -28.95
C TRP A 500 25.96 -0.48 -30.44
N VAL A 501 26.08 0.72 -31.02
CA VAL A 501 25.83 0.96 -32.45
C VAL A 501 27.11 1.23 -33.24
N GLU A 502 28.20 1.54 -32.53
CA GLU A 502 29.58 1.63 -33.01
C GLU A 502 30.51 1.19 -31.85
N PRO A 503 31.83 1.01 -32.06
CA PRO A 503 32.75 0.61 -30.99
C PRO A 503 32.71 1.50 -29.74
N ASP A 504 32.49 2.81 -29.92
CA ASP A 504 32.49 3.86 -28.89
C ASP A 504 31.15 4.62 -28.78
N VAL A 505 30.08 4.17 -29.46
CA VAL A 505 28.77 4.80 -29.39
C VAL A 505 27.71 3.79 -29.00
N ARG A 506 26.89 4.15 -28.02
CA ARG A 506 25.74 3.36 -27.57
C ARG A 506 24.47 4.18 -27.47
N ILE A 507 23.34 3.49 -27.58
CA ILE A 507 22.01 4.01 -27.29
C ILE A 507 21.62 3.52 -25.90
N VAL A 508 21.38 4.45 -25.00
CA VAL A 508 20.97 4.18 -23.62
C VAL A 508 19.54 4.69 -23.43
N PRO A 509 18.53 3.82 -23.48
CA PRO A 509 17.21 4.19 -23.02
C PRO A 509 17.23 4.33 -21.49
N TRP A 510 16.45 5.26 -20.96
CA TRP A 510 16.40 5.50 -19.52
C TRP A 510 15.07 6.11 -19.11
N ILE A 511 14.78 6.04 -17.82
CA ILE A 511 13.54 6.52 -17.23
C ILE A 511 13.82 7.76 -16.41
N ARG A 512 13.00 8.79 -16.60
CA ARG A 512 12.96 9.97 -15.74
C ARG A 512 11.53 10.45 -15.60
N ASP A 513 11.13 10.74 -14.37
CA ASP A 513 9.76 11.13 -14.02
C ASP A 513 8.72 10.10 -14.52
N ASN A 514 9.03 8.80 -14.42
CA ASN A 514 8.25 7.66 -14.95
C ASN A 514 8.08 7.64 -16.47
N PHE A 515 8.85 8.42 -17.23
CA PHE A 515 8.75 8.45 -18.68
C PHE A 515 10.04 8.01 -19.36
N VAL A 516 9.90 7.41 -20.54
CA VAL A 516 11.01 6.88 -21.31
C VAL A 516 11.71 7.98 -22.13
N TYR A 517 13.04 7.94 -22.10
CA TYR A 517 13.95 8.73 -22.91
C TYR A 517 14.95 7.83 -23.64
N LEU A 518 15.55 8.35 -24.70
CA LEU A 518 16.73 7.74 -25.33
C LEU A 518 17.91 8.69 -25.26
N ARG A 519 19.08 8.17 -24.93
CA ARG A 519 20.35 8.91 -24.97
C ARG A 519 21.24 8.30 -26.04
N VAL A 520 21.76 9.13 -26.93
CA VAL A 520 22.94 8.80 -27.73
C VAL A 520 24.15 9.17 -26.87
N GLU A 521 25.00 8.21 -26.56
CA GLU A 521 26.19 8.39 -25.73
C GLU A 521 27.43 7.93 -26.47
N THR A 522 28.37 8.86 -26.67
CA THR A 522 29.74 8.59 -27.08
C THR A 522 30.56 8.26 -25.83
N VAL A 523 30.99 7.01 -25.71
CA VAL A 523 31.72 6.49 -24.56
C VAL A 523 33.15 7.00 -24.58
N LYS A 524 33.47 7.86 -23.61
CA LYS A 524 34.81 8.45 -23.46
C LYS A 524 35.70 7.68 -22.49
N ALA A 525 35.12 6.87 -21.61
CA ALA A 525 35.85 5.97 -20.71
C ALA A 525 34.99 4.72 -20.43
N ARG A 526 35.65 3.58 -20.33
CA ARG A 526 35.02 2.29 -20.02
C ARG A 526 35.89 1.47 -19.09
N VAL A 527 35.23 0.63 -18.30
CA VAL A 527 35.87 -0.33 -17.40
C VAL A 527 36.06 -1.64 -18.14
N THR A 528 37.23 -2.24 -17.99
CA THR A 528 37.61 -3.52 -18.62
C THR A 528 38.09 -4.55 -17.61
N GLY A 529 38.41 -4.15 -16.38
CA GLY A 529 38.79 -5.08 -15.32
C GLY A 529 38.51 -4.53 -13.93
N LEU A 530 38.21 -5.45 -13.02
CA LEU A 530 38.05 -5.21 -11.59
C LEU A 530 38.83 -6.31 -10.86
N ALA A 531 39.64 -5.94 -9.88
CA ALA A 531 40.40 -6.89 -9.09
C ALA A 531 40.43 -6.49 -7.62
N ALA A 532 40.50 -7.49 -6.73
CA ALA A 532 40.72 -7.29 -5.31
C ALA A 532 42.07 -7.88 -4.90
N HIS A 533 42.84 -7.08 -4.18
CA HIS A 533 44.15 -7.45 -3.63
C HIS A 533 44.15 -7.12 -2.13
N GLY A 534 43.70 -8.07 -1.31
CA GLY A 534 43.54 -7.84 0.12
C GLY A 534 42.44 -6.80 0.40
N ASP A 535 42.81 -5.69 1.03
CA ASP A 535 41.94 -4.57 1.39
C ASP A 535 41.86 -3.46 0.30
N ARG A 536 42.55 -3.66 -0.83
CA ARG A 536 42.57 -2.72 -1.95
C ARG A 536 41.80 -3.26 -3.15
N LEU A 537 41.01 -2.39 -3.77
CA LEU A 537 40.34 -2.64 -5.04
C LEU A 537 41.04 -1.89 -6.15
N GLU A 538 41.16 -2.55 -7.29
CA GLU A 538 41.70 -1.99 -8.51
C GLU A 538 40.61 -1.95 -9.59
N VAL A 539 40.43 -0.79 -10.20
CA VAL A 539 39.59 -0.57 -11.38
C VAL A 539 40.50 -0.26 -12.55
N SER A 540 40.46 -1.11 -13.58
CA SER A 540 41.19 -0.91 -14.83
C SER A 540 40.24 -0.71 -16.01
N GLY A 541 40.69 0.07 -16.98
CA GLY A 541 39.85 0.46 -18.10
C GLY A 541 40.60 1.15 -19.22
N ALA A 542 39.83 1.73 -20.14
CA ALA A 542 40.35 2.54 -21.23
C ALA A 542 39.58 3.87 -21.30
N ALA A 543 40.32 4.98 -21.31
CA ALA A 543 39.79 6.34 -21.48
C ALA A 543 40.26 6.94 -22.81
N ARG A 544 39.58 7.97 -23.31
CA ARG A 544 40.00 8.67 -24.52
C ARG A 544 41.36 9.33 -24.30
N SER A 545 42.28 9.13 -25.23
CA SER A 545 43.59 9.81 -25.21
C SER A 545 43.41 11.32 -25.43
N GLY A 546 44.09 12.14 -24.62
CA GLY A 546 44.09 13.59 -24.77
C GLY A 546 44.47 14.35 -23.50
N PRO A 547 44.87 15.64 -23.62
CA PRO A 547 45.34 16.45 -22.49
C PRO A 547 44.26 16.70 -21.43
N SER A 548 42.97 16.62 -21.78
CA SER A 548 41.86 16.77 -20.81
C SER A 548 41.78 15.65 -19.79
N PHE A 549 42.39 14.49 -20.05
CA PHE A 549 42.46 13.36 -19.12
C PHE A 549 43.73 13.38 -18.26
N ALA A 550 44.70 14.24 -18.58
CA ALA A 550 45.89 14.40 -17.77
C ALA A 550 45.50 14.95 -16.38
N GLY A 551 45.87 14.25 -15.32
CA GLY A 551 45.47 14.60 -13.95
C GLY A 551 44.02 14.26 -13.60
N ALA A 552 43.32 13.49 -14.44
CA ALA A 552 42.02 12.94 -14.07
C ALA A 552 42.13 12.04 -12.83
N ARG A 553 41.03 11.89 -12.11
CA ARG A 553 40.93 11.10 -10.89
C ARG A 553 39.69 10.21 -10.95
N LEU A 554 39.74 9.04 -10.32
CA LEU A 554 38.53 8.25 -10.10
C LEU A 554 37.74 8.91 -8.97
N ARG A 555 36.47 9.23 -9.18
CA ARG A 555 35.57 9.70 -8.13
C ARG A 555 34.47 8.65 -7.93
N LEU A 556 34.32 8.20 -6.69
CA LEU A 556 33.21 7.35 -6.25
C LEU A 556 32.25 8.21 -5.43
N THR A 557 30.98 8.22 -5.79
CA THR A 557 29.93 8.96 -5.09
C THR A 557 29.03 7.99 -4.35
N HIS A 558 28.91 8.14 -3.03
CA HIS A 558 27.95 7.42 -2.19
C HIS A 558 26.56 8.00 -2.42
N THR A 559 25.72 7.27 -3.13
CA THR A 559 24.46 7.79 -3.70
C THR A 559 23.45 8.17 -2.63
N GLU A 560 23.49 7.53 -1.47
CA GLU A 560 22.57 7.77 -0.35
C GLU A 560 22.89 9.05 0.44
N SER A 561 24.13 9.56 0.36
CA SER A 561 24.57 10.73 1.15
C SER A 561 25.17 11.86 0.30
N ASP A 562 25.29 11.67 -1.02
CA ASP A 562 26.03 12.52 -1.96
C ASP A 562 27.52 12.78 -1.63
N ARG A 563 28.06 12.14 -0.58
CA ARG A 563 29.49 12.18 -0.24
C ARG A 563 30.31 11.50 -1.33
N HIS A 564 31.51 12.01 -1.58
CA HIS A 564 32.36 11.50 -2.64
C HIS A 564 33.80 11.30 -2.18
N LEU A 565 34.40 10.23 -2.66
CA LEU A 565 35.80 9.89 -2.48
C LEU A 565 36.51 10.02 -3.81
N THR A 566 37.77 10.46 -3.79
CA THR A 566 38.53 10.72 -5.01
C THR A 566 39.91 10.10 -4.93
N PHE A 567 40.26 9.29 -5.93
CA PHE A 567 41.47 8.49 -5.97
C PHE A 567 42.34 8.84 -7.18
N PRO A 568 43.68 8.73 -7.05
CA PRO A 568 44.58 8.90 -8.19
C PRO A 568 44.27 7.95 -9.34
N LEU A 569 44.43 8.44 -10.56
CA LEU A 569 44.30 7.65 -11.79
C LEU A 569 45.68 7.56 -12.45
N GLU A 570 46.15 6.34 -12.69
CA GLU A 570 47.36 6.08 -13.46
C GLU A 570 46.99 5.84 -14.91
N LEU A 571 47.61 6.58 -15.84
CA LEU A 571 47.37 6.44 -17.28
C LEU A 571 48.55 5.75 -17.95
N GLY A 572 48.27 4.67 -18.69
CA GLY A 572 49.26 3.93 -19.48
C GLY A 572 49.62 4.61 -20.81
N ALA A 573 50.39 3.96 -21.67
CA ALA A 573 50.68 4.48 -23.01
C ALA A 573 49.43 4.44 -23.91
N PRO A 574 49.13 5.48 -24.70
CA PRO A 574 48.00 5.47 -25.63
C PRO A 574 48.09 4.32 -26.65
N VAL A 575 46.96 3.62 -26.84
CA VAL A 575 46.75 2.59 -27.86
C VAL A 575 45.66 3.09 -28.82
N GLY A 576 46.08 3.70 -29.93
CA GLY A 576 45.16 4.34 -30.87
C GLY A 576 44.51 5.59 -30.29
N SER A 577 43.18 5.68 -30.31
CA SER A 577 42.42 6.80 -29.74
C SER A 577 42.15 6.68 -28.24
N LEU A 578 42.54 5.57 -27.62
CA LEU A 578 42.30 5.26 -26.21
C LEU A 578 43.62 5.15 -25.45
N GLN A 579 43.57 5.30 -24.14
CA GLN A 579 44.67 5.18 -23.21
C GLN A 579 44.20 4.29 -22.05
N PRO A 580 44.91 3.19 -21.75
CA PRO A 580 44.62 2.37 -20.59
C PRO A 580 44.72 3.19 -19.30
N PHE A 581 43.89 2.89 -18.32
CA PHE A 581 43.97 3.49 -17.00
C PHE A 581 43.83 2.43 -15.91
N THR A 582 44.40 2.74 -14.75
CA THR A 582 44.22 1.99 -13.51
C THR A 582 43.99 2.97 -12.36
N ALA A 583 43.07 2.65 -11.45
CA ALA A 583 42.87 3.35 -10.19
C ALA A 583 42.71 2.34 -9.07
N ALA A 584 43.43 2.53 -7.96
CA ALA A 584 43.35 1.65 -6.80
C ALA A 584 42.94 2.43 -5.55
N PHE A 585 42.03 1.86 -4.75
CA PHE A 585 41.52 2.48 -3.54
C PHE A 585 41.29 1.46 -2.42
N PRO A 586 41.44 1.87 -1.15
CA PRO A 586 41.15 1.00 -0.01
C PRO A 586 39.65 0.88 0.23
N VAL A 587 39.18 -0.33 0.54
CA VAL A 587 37.77 -0.59 0.83
C VAL A 587 37.31 0.11 2.11
N ALA A 588 38.20 0.27 3.09
CA ALA A 588 37.91 0.91 4.38
C ALA A 588 37.40 2.36 4.24
N GLU A 589 37.79 3.09 3.18
CA GLU A 589 37.28 4.44 2.95
C GLU A 589 35.79 4.44 2.56
N LEU A 590 35.32 3.44 1.80
CA LEU A 590 33.89 3.27 1.51
C LEU A 590 33.11 2.97 2.79
N THR A 591 33.64 2.05 3.60
CA THR A 591 33.04 1.64 4.87
C THR A 591 32.92 2.82 5.85
N ALA A 592 33.96 3.66 5.96
CA ALA A 592 33.95 4.82 6.84
C ALA A 592 32.87 5.85 6.47
N VAL A 593 32.64 6.09 5.17
CA VAL A 593 31.57 7.00 4.72
C VAL A 593 30.19 6.44 5.05
N ARG A 594 29.98 5.14 4.87
CA ARG A 594 28.73 4.46 5.21
C ARG A 594 28.45 4.53 6.71
N GLU A 595 29.44 4.19 7.55
CA GLU A 595 29.28 4.21 9.02
C GLU A 595 29.01 5.63 9.52
N ALA A 596 29.76 6.62 9.05
CA ALA A 596 29.51 8.03 9.39
C ALA A 596 28.18 8.57 8.84
N TRP A 597 27.59 7.94 7.83
CA TRP A 597 26.24 8.25 7.36
C TRP A 597 25.18 7.56 8.21
N ALA A 598 25.43 6.31 8.59
CA ALA A 598 24.53 5.54 9.44
C ALA A 598 24.34 6.15 10.83
N GLU A 599 25.36 6.84 11.37
CA GLU A 599 25.25 7.61 12.62
C GLU A 599 24.32 8.83 12.51
N LEU A 600 24.13 9.39 11.31
CA LEU A 600 23.34 10.59 11.07
C LEU A 600 21.91 10.29 10.60
N ASP A 601 21.68 9.08 10.09
CA ASP A 601 20.42 8.68 9.52
C ASP A 601 19.69 7.68 10.44
N PRO A 602 18.59 8.08 11.10
CA PRO A 602 17.88 7.26 12.07
C PRO A 602 17.27 5.97 11.48
N VAL A 603 17.16 5.85 10.15
CA VAL A 603 16.69 4.62 9.48
C VAL A 603 17.81 3.81 8.83
N ALA A 604 19.08 4.18 9.01
CA ALA A 604 20.20 3.48 8.40
C ALA A 604 20.32 2.00 8.81
N ALA A 605 19.88 1.66 10.03
CA ALA A 605 19.84 0.28 10.50
C ALA A 605 18.90 -0.63 9.66
N GLU A 606 17.92 -0.03 8.97
CA GLU A 606 16.99 -0.75 8.09
C GLU A 606 17.54 -0.90 6.65
N ARG A 607 18.65 -0.22 6.32
CA ARG A 607 19.21 -0.22 4.97
C ARG A 607 20.06 -1.46 4.71
N SER A 608 19.59 -2.30 3.79
CA SER A 608 20.32 -3.50 3.37
C SER A 608 21.42 -3.26 2.33
N ARG A 609 21.42 -2.10 1.64
CA ARG A 609 22.30 -1.79 0.49
C ARG A 609 22.61 -0.30 0.36
N ASP A 610 23.85 0.02 0.00
CA ASP A 610 24.36 1.36 -0.26
C ASP A 610 25.09 1.37 -1.61
N HIS A 611 24.92 2.41 -2.41
CA HIS A 611 25.40 2.46 -3.79
C HIS A 611 26.56 3.44 -3.97
N TRP A 612 27.48 3.07 -4.85
CA TRP A 612 28.65 3.87 -5.17
C TRP A 612 28.81 4.01 -6.68
N ASP A 613 28.51 5.20 -7.20
CA ASP A 613 28.62 5.50 -8.62
C ASP A 613 30.05 5.95 -8.99
N GLY A 614 30.62 5.33 -10.02
CA GLY A 614 31.99 5.61 -10.47
C GLY A 614 32.07 6.54 -11.68
N VAL A 615 32.82 7.62 -11.57
CA VAL A 615 33.13 8.55 -12.67
C VAL A 615 34.61 8.92 -12.71
N LEU A 616 35.11 9.36 -13.86
CA LEU A 616 36.38 10.07 -13.93
C LEU A 616 36.13 11.57 -13.76
N LEU A 617 36.71 12.17 -12.72
CA LEU A 617 36.77 13.62 -12.51
C LEU A 617 37.96 14.19 -13.29
N LEU A 618 37.70 15.07 -14.25
CA LEU A 618 38.74 15.73 -15.05
C LEU A 618 39.30 16.95 -14.31
N ALA A 619 40.47 17.42 -14.75
CA ALA A 619 41.16 18.57 -14.14
C ALA A 619 40.38 19.89 -14.23
N ASP A 620 39.44 20.01 -15.17
CA ASP A 620 38.54 21.17 -15.32
C ASP A 620 37.28 21.10 -14.44
N GLY A 621 37.18 20.07 -13.58
CA GLY A 621 36.03 19.82 -12.71
C GLY A 621 34.86 19.10 -13.39
N SER A 622 34.92 18.86 -14.70
CA SER A 622 33.90 18.08 -15.41
C SER A 622 34.06 16.58 -15.16
N THR A 623 32.99 15.81 -15.37
CA THR A 623 32.97 14.37 -15.08
C THR A 623 32.69 13.56 -16.33
N VAL A 624 33.39 12.43 -16.47
CA VAL A 624 33.18 11.44 -17.52
C VAL A 624 32.65 10.16 -16.88
N GLN A 625 31.51 9.68 -17.38
CA GLN A 625 30.92 8.43 -16.91
C GLN A 625 31.79 7.23 -17.30
N LEU A 626 31.92 6.27 -16.37
CA LEU A 626 32.60 5.00 -16.62
C LEU A 626 31.61 3.98 -17.17
N ALA A 627 31.62 3.74 -18.48
CA ALA A 627 30.74 2.75 -19.09
C ALA A 627 31.16 1.31 -18.73
N TRP A 628 30.18 0.48 -18.40
CA TRP A 628 30.34 -0.98 -18.35
C TRP A 628 30.29 -1.53 -19.78
N ASP A 629 31.36 -2.20 -20.25
CA ASP A 629 31.42 -2.77 -21.60
C ASP A 629 30.94 -4.24 -21.57
N ASP A 630 29.64 -4.45 -21.72
CA ASP A 630 28.97 -5.77 -21.75
C ASP A 630 29.50 -6.73 -22.84
N ARG A 631 30.14 -6.22 -23.89
CA ARG A 631 30.78 -7.05 -24.94
C ARG A 631 32.04 -7.74 -24.45
N ASN A 632 32.70 -7.16 -23.45
CA ASN A 632 33.90 -7.69 -22.78
C ASN A 632 33.76 -7.38 -21.29
N ALA A 633 32.72 -7.94 -20.66
CA ALA A 633 32.37 -7.60 -19.29
C ALA A 633 33.55 -7.90 -18.35
N PRO A 634 33.94 -6.97 -17.46
CA PRO A 634 34.95 -7.24 -16.45
C PRO A 634 34.48 -8.38 -15.53
N GLU A 635 35.43 -9.10 -14.92
CA GLU A 635 35.12 -10.02 -13.84
C GLU A 635 34.35 -9.29 -12.73
N ARG A 636 33.33 -9.95 -12.18
CA ARG A 636 32.51 -9.36 -11.13
C ARG A 636 33.20 -9.52 -9.79
N LEU A 637 33.28 -8.42 -9.07
CA LEU A 637 33.67 -8.41 -7.67
C LEU A 637 32.49 -8.85 -6.81
N HIS A 638 32.70 -9.85 -5.96
CA HIS A 638 31.82 -10.18 -4.83
C HIS A 638 32.73 -10.46 -3.61
N LEU A 639 33.05 -9.41 -2.86
CA LEU A 639 34.06 -9.43 -1.81
C LEU A 639 33.41 -9.33 -0.44
N ALA A 640 33.67 -10.29 0.46
CA ALA A 640 33.25 -10.17 1.86
C ALA A 640 34.09 -9.10 2.59
N LEU A 641 33.42 -8.12 3.23
CA LEU A 641 34.08 -6.98 3.86
C LEU A 641 34.57 -7.28 5.28
N ASN A 642 33.74 -7.97 6.05
CA ASN A 642 33.97 -8.29 7.46
C ASN A 642 33.59 -9.75 7.74
N PRO A 643 34.27 -10.73 7.11
CA PRO A 643 33.88 -12.15 7.15
C PRO A 643 33.88 -12.77 8.56
N GLN A 644 34.59 -12.15 9.51
CA GLN A 644 34.70 -12.61 10.89
C GLN A 644 33.63 -12.03 11.83
N ALA A 645 32.83 -11.05 11.38
CA ALA A 645 31.77 -10.46 12.18
C ALA A 645 30.64 -11.47 12.47
N PRO A 646 29.77 -11.22 13.47
CA PRO A 646 28.51 -11.95 13.63
C PRO A 646 27.70 -11.95 12.32
N VAL A 647 26.94 -13.02 12.04
CA VAL A 647 26.21 -13.18 10.77
C VAL A 647 25.33 -11.97 10.46
N ALA A 648 24.69 -11.39 11.48
CA ALA A 648 23.84 -10.21 11.36
C ALA A 648 24.58 -8.93 10.89
N GLU A 649 25.89 -8.85 11.13
CA GLU A 649 26.71 -7.67 10.82
C GLU A 649 27.55 -7.84 9.54
N ARG A 650 27.58 -9.05 8.96
CA ARG A 650 28.41 -9.35 7.78
C ARG A 650 27.91 -8.62 6.55
N ARG A 651 28.84 -8.06 5.79
CA ARG A 651 28.60 -7.31 4.55
C ARG A 651 29.54 -7.74 3.43
N ALA A 652 29.13 -7.45 2.21
CA ALA A 652 29.90 -7.70 1.00
C ALA A 652 29.85 -6.49 0.07
N LEU A 653 30.91 -6.28 -0.68
CA LEU A 653 30.95 -5.33 -1.79
C LEU A 653 30.80 -6.08 -3.11
N TYR A 654 29.82 -5.66 -3.90
CA TYR A 654 29.47 -6.24 -5.19
C TYR A 654 29.61 -5.20 -6.31
N SER A 655 30.20 -5.57 -7.45
CA SER A 655 30.27 -4.69 -8.62
C SER A 655 29.22 -5.05 -9.67
N LYS A 656 28.53 -4.05 -10.21
CA LYS A 656 27.51 -4.23 -11.26
C LYS A 656 27.45 -3.06 -12.23
N PRO A 657 26.87 -3.25 -13.43
CA PRO A 657 26.37 -2.12 -14.20
C PRO A 657 25.20 -1.47 -13.47
N SER A 658 25.19 -0.14 -13.36
CA SER A 658 24.04 0.65 -12.92
C SER A 658 22.87 0.46 -13.90
N PRO A 659 21.64 0.93 -13.57
CA PRO A 659 20.51 0.93 -14.49
C PRO A 659 20.76 1.62 -15.84
N HIS A 660 21.80 2.45 -15.93
CA HIS A 660 22.21 3.17 -17.13
C HIS A 660 23.44 2.54 -17.83
N GLY A 661 23.92 1.39 -17.36
CA GLY A 661 25.08 0.70 -17.90
C GLY A 661 26.42 1.37 -17.56
N HIS A 662 26.53 2.01 -16.39
CA HIS A 662 27.78 2.59 -15.88
C HIS A 662 28.32 1.78 -14.69
N LEU A 663 29.60 1.88 -14.36
CA LEU A 663 30.17 1.19 -13.20
C LEU A 663 29.50 1.65 -11.90
N GLN A 664 29.02 0.69 -11.12
CA GLN A 664 28.51 0.90 -9.79
C GLN A 664 29.01 -0.20 -8.85
N PHE A 665 29.34 0.17 -7.62
CA PHE A 665 29.52 -0.78 -6.53
C PHE A 665 28.31 -0.73 -5.59
N THR A 666 28.01 -1.85 -4.96
CA THR A 666 26.97 -1.99 -3.95
C THR A 666 27.60 -2.60 -2.71
N ASP A 667 27.61 -1.83 -1.62
CA ASP A 667 27.92 -2.32 -0.28
C ASP A 667 26.60 -2.84 0.32
N GLN A 668 26.54 -4.11 0.71
CA GLN A 668 25.29 -4.74 1.14
C GLN A 668 25.50 -5.79 2.22
N VAL A 669 24.42 -6.20 2.88
CA VAL A 669 24.40 -7.40 3.73
C VAL A 669 24.95 -8.60 2.95
N LEU A 670 25.83 -9.39 3.59
CA LEU A 670 26.44 -10.57 2.98
C LEU A 670 25.35 -11.60 2.68
N GLN A 671 25.12 -11.91 1.40
CA GLN A 671 24.11 -12.86 0.95
C GLN A 671 24.54 -13.60 -0.33
N PRO A 672 23.88 -14.71 -0.69
CA PRO A 672 24.08 -15.36 -1.99
C PRO A 672 23.64 -14.46 -3.16
N LEU A 673 24.32 -14.58 -4.31
CA LEU A 673 23.96 -13.92 -5.57
C LEU A 673 23.56 -14.95 -6.62
N VAL A 674 22.39 -14.79 -7.22
CA VAL A 674 21.90 -15.68 -8.29
C VAL A 674 22.55 -15.31 -9.62
N ASP A 675 23.22 -16.26 -10.27
CA ASP A 675 23.84 -16.07 -11.58
C ASP A 675 23.27 -16.98 -12.68
N GLU A 676 22.35 -17.88 -12.31
CA GLU A 676 21.62 -18.70 -13.26
C GLU A 676 20.16 -18.87 -12.81
N VAL A 677 19.23 -18.76 -13.77
CA VAL A 677 17.80 -19.00 -13.59
C VAL A 677 17.29 -19.88 -14.71
N SER A 678 16.50 -20.91 -14.37
CA SER A 678 15.79 -21.71 -15.38
C SER A 678 14.39 -22.12 -14.92
N SER A 679 13.51 -22.41 -15.87
CA SER A 679 12.19 -22.99 -15.62
C SER A 679 12.30 -24.49 -15.29
N ARG A 680 11.41 -24.97 -14.41
CA ARG A 680 11.13 -26.40 -14.16
C ARG A 680 9.72 -26.78 -14.62
N GLY A 681 9.13 -26.02 -15.55
CA GLY A 681 7.74 -26.20 -15.95
C GLY A 681 6.78 -25.89 -14.79
N ALA A 682 5.74 -26.72 -14.61
CA ALA A 682 4.73 -26.50 -13.58
C ALA A 682 5.25 -26.59 -12.13
N ASP A 683 6.44 -27.15 -11.92
CA ASP A 683 7.06 -27.30 -10.61
C ASP A 683 7.64 -25.97 -10.07
N GLY A 684 7.88 -24.98 -10.93
CA GLY A 684 8.47 -23.68 -10.54
C GLY A 684 9.81 -23.41 -11.22
N PHE A 685 10.77 -22.91 -10.44
CA PHE A 685 12.04 -22.39 -10.95
C PHE A 685 13.23 -23.12 -10.31
N LEU A 686 14.37 -23.04 -10.99
CA LEU A 686 15.66 -23.46 -10.48
C LEU A 686 16.60 -22.25 -10.45
N LEU A 687 17.21 -22.00 -9.30
CA LEU A 687 18.16 -20.92 -9.09
C LEU A 687 19.53 -21.52 -8.76
N SER A 688 20.58 -20.99 -9.36
CA SER A 688 21.96 -21.30 -8.97
C SER A 688 22.77 -20.01 -8.86
N GLY A 689 23.77 -20.01 -7.99
CA GLY A 689 24.51 -18.79 -7.70
C GLY A 689 25.79 -18.97 -6.90
N SER A 690 26.40 -17.84 -6.57
CA SER A 690 27.67 -17.74 -5.84
C SER A 690 27.49 -17.16 -4.44
N PHE A 691 28.42 -17.49 -3.56
CA PHE A 691 28.56 -16.95 -2.21
C PHE A 691 30.06 -16.72 -1.94
N PRO A 692 30.46 -15.57 -1.38
CA PRO A 692 31.86 -15.14 -1.42
C PRO A 692 32.71 -15.76 -0.30
N LEU A 693 32.13 -16.60 0.56
CA LEU A 693 32.84 -17.33 1.60
C LEU A 693 33.01 -18.82 1.23
N PRO A 694 34.18 -19.42 1.48
CA PRO A 694 34.40 -20.86 1.31
C PRO A 694 33.68 -21.68 2.39
N GLY A 695 33.58 -23.00 2.18
CA GLY A 695 32.99 -23.93 3.14
C GLY A 695 31.47 -24.13 2.99
N ALA A 696 30.86 -24.75 4.00
CA ALA A 696 29.44 -25.07 4.02
C ALA A 696 28.64 -24.02 4.79
N HIS A 697 27.60 -23.45 4.16
CA HIS A 697 26.72 -22.45 4.77
C HIS A 697 25.26 -22.84 4.56
N ARG A 698 24.40 -22.49 5.52
CA ARG A 698 22.96 -22.76 5.46
C ARG A 698 22.16 -21.46 5.44
N TRP A 699 21.29 -21.38 4.45
CA TRP A 699 20.41 -20.24 4.20
C TRP A 699 19.00 -20.75 3.92
N GLU A 700 18.04 -19.84 3.90
CA GLU A 700 16.69 -20.03 3.41
C GLU A 700 16.43 -19.05 2.27
N LEU A 701 15.81 -19.54 1.20
CA LEU A 701 15.19 -18.71 0.19
C LEU A 701 13.74 -18.49 0.62
N VAL A 702 13.40 -17.26 0.97
CA VAL A 702 12.09 -16.87 1.47
C VAL A 702 11.35 -16.13 0.37
N VAL A 703 10.11 -16.52 0.11
CA VAL A 703 9.18 -15.72 -0.69
C VAL A 703 8.17 -15.08 0.23
N ARG A 704 8.09 -13.75 0.20
CA ARG A 704 7.19 -12.96 1.04
C ARG A 704 6.22 -12.15 0.18
N HIS A 705 4.93 -12.30 0.42
CA HIS A 705 3.93 -11.47 -0.25
C HIS A 705 4.07 -10.01 0.21
N GLU A 706 4.25 -9.07 -0.73
CA GLU A 706 4.55 -7.65 -0.45
C GLU A 706 3.49 -7.01 0.45
N TRP A 707 2.21 -7.24 0.13
CA TRP A 707 1.10 -6.71 0.93
C TRP A 707 0.70 -7.58 2.13
N ARG A 708 0.60 -8.91 1.98
CA ARG A 708 0.03 -9.78 3.05
C ARG A 708 1.02 -10.15 4.14
N GLU A 709 2.32 -10.04 3.85
CA GLU A 709 3.42 -10.52 4.68
C GLU A 709 3.34 -12.03 4.97
N GLU A 710 2.67 -12.78 4.09
CA GLU A 710 2.72 -14.24 4.08
C GLU A 710 4.08 -14.71 3.57
N GLU A 711 4.68 -15.70 4.21
CA GLU A 711 5.98 -16.24 3.84
C GLU A 711 5.97 -17.75 3.57
N HIS A 712 6.79 -18.15 2.61
CA HIS A 712 7.23 -19.54 2.46
C HIS A 712 8.75 -19.58 2.38
N ALA A 713 9.38 -20.41 3.19
CA ALA A 713 10.83 -20.57 3.25
C ALA A 713 11.25 -21.92 2.66
N TYR A 714 12.34 -21.92 1.90
CA TYR A 714 12.94 -23.10 1.29
C TYR A 714 14.41 -23.21 1.69
N PRO A 715 14.90 -24.37 2.14
CA PRO A 715 16.29 -24.52 2.54
C PRO A 715 17.25 -24.33 1.36
N VAL A 716 18.39 -23.72 1.62
CA VAL A 716 19.49 -23.49 0.68
C VAL A 716 20.80 -23.94 1.33
N GLU A 717 21.40 -24.97 0.75
CA GLU A 717 22.74 -25.41 1.12
C GLU A 717 23.76 -24.82 0.16
N ILE A 718 24.80 -24.23 0.72
CA ILE A 718 25.93 -23.65 -0.02
C ILE A 718 27.14 -24.53 0.26
N SER A 719 27.80 -25.03 -0.79
CA SER A 719 29.04 -25.78 -0.69
C SER A 719 30.07 -25.14 -1.60
N ASP A 720 31.26 -24.86 -1.07
CA ASP A 720 32.40 -24.32 -1.82
C ASP A 720 32.05 -23.05 -2.60
N GLY A 721 31.34 -22.13 -1.94
CA GLY A 721 30.96 -20.84 -2.50
C GLY A 721 29.88 -20.89 -3.59
N ARG A 722 29.21 -22.03 -3.79
CA ARG A 722 28.08 -22.15 -4.72
C ARG A 722 26.85 -22.81 -4.10
N PHE A 723 25.69 -22.45 -4.63
CA PHE A 723 24.41 -23.07 -4.28
C PHE A 723 23.57 -23.40 -5.51
N ARG A 724 22.64 -24.31 -5.32
CA ARG A 724 21.56 -24.63 -6.26
C ARG A 724 20.31 -24.95 -5.48
N THR A 725 19.22 -24.25 -5.73
CA THR A 725 17.96 -24.43 -5.02
C THR A 725 16.76 -24.34 -5.94
N ALA A 726 15.69 -25.05 -5.59
CA ALA A 726 14.42 -24.97 -6.28
C ALA A 726 13.54 -23.90 -5.64
N LEU A 727 12.83 -23.15 -6.45
CA LEU A 727 11.80 -22.22 -6.01
C LEU A 727 10.43 -22.71 -6.55
N PRO A 728 9.66 -23.45 -5.73
CA PRO A 728 8.40 -24.04 -6.17
C PRO A 728 7.34 -23.01 -6.57
N ALA A 729 6.57 -23.31 -7.62
CA ALA A 729 5.38 -22.54 -8.00
C ALA A 729 4.19 -22.75 -7.02
N VAL A 730 4.17 -23.91 -6.37
CA VAL A 730 3.21 -24.29 -5.33
C VAL A 730 4.01 -24.50 -4.04
N PRO A 731 3.77 -23.72 -2.97
CA PRO A 731 4.46 -23.89 -1.71
C PRO A 731 4.40 -25.32 -1.17
N THR A 732 5.54 -25.86 -0.75
CA THR A 732 5.67 -27.26 -0.30
C THR A 732 5.27 -27.48 1.16
N ALA A 733 5.28 -26.44 1.98
CA ALA A 733 4.99 -26.49 3.42
C ALA A 733 3.71 -25.72 3.81
N SER A 734 2.74 -25.63 2.91
CA SER A 734 1.49 -24.90 3.18
C SER A 734 0.45 -25.80 3.87
N PHE A 735 -0.10 -25.32 4.99
CA PHE A 735 -1.26 -25.97 5.61
C PHE A 735 -2.53 -25.86 4.78
N ALA A 736 -2.62 -24.91 3.83
CA ALA A 736 -3.77 -24.78 2.92
C ALA A 736 -3.93 -25.95 1.92
N GLY A 737 -2.96 -26.87 1.88
CA GLY A 737 -2.89 -27.94 0.87
C GLY A 737 -2.09 -27.49 -0.35
N ARG A 738 -2.29 -28.18 -1.48
CA ARG A 738 -1.54 -27.89 -2.73
C ARG A 738 -2.18 -26.72 -3.48
N VAL A 739 -2.07 -25.51 -2.95
CA VAL A 739 -2.56 -24.28 -3.58
C VAL A 739 -1.38 -23.43 -4.08
N PRO A 740 -1.46 -22.83 -5.28
CA PRO A 740 -0.43 -21.91 -5.76
C PRO A 740 -0.37 -20.63 -4.91
N LEU A 741 0.74 -19.90 -4.99
CA LEU A 741 0.90 -18.59 -4.33
C LEU A 741 -0.29 -17.67 -4.60
N SER A 742 -0.81 -16.97 -3.58
CA SER A 742 -1.89 -15.99 -3.75
C SER A 742 -1.49 -14.83 -4.67
N ARG A 743 -2.45 -14.22 -5.37
CA ARG A 743 -2.19 -13.20 -6.39
C ARG A 743 -1.49 -11.97 -5.82
N GLY A 744 -0.55 -11.45 -6.58
CA GLY A 744 0.21 -10.25 -6.24
C GLY A 744 1.71 -10.48 -6.37
N THR A 745 2.44 -9.47 -5.92
CA THR A 745 3.90 -9.47 -5.89
C THR A 745 4.41 -10.16 -4.62
N TRP A 746 5.38 -11.04 -4.82
CA TRP A 746 6.13 -11.72 -3.78
C TRP A 746 7.61 -11.36 -3.91
N ASN A 747 8.13 -10.73 -2.86
CA ASN A 747 9.56 -10.46 -2.72
C ASN A 747 10.30 -11.78 -2.49
N VAL A 748 11.44 -11.94 -3.16
CA VAL A 748 12.33 -13.09 -2.95
C VAL A 748 13.51 -12.60 -2.10
N VAL A 749 13.81 -13.29 -1.00
CA VAL A 749 14.77 -12.86 0.04
C VAL A 749 15.66 -14.05 0.42
N PHE A 750 16.94 -13.79 0.72
CA PHE A 750 17.79 -14.78 1.38
C PHE A 750 17.85 -14.49 2.88
N ARG A 751 17.56 -15.50 3.72
CA ARG A 751 17.63 -15.42 5.19
C ARG A 751 18.66 -16.40 5.73
N PRO A 752 19.59 -16.00 6.61
CA PRO A 752 20.51 -16.95 7.22
C PRO A 752 19.80 -17.81 8.26
N VAL A 753 20.15 -19.10 8.34
CA VAL A 753 19.57 -20.02 9.34
C VAL A 753 20.18 -19.75 10.71
N GLY A 754 19.34 -19.69 11.76
CA GLY A 754 19.77 -19.59 13.16
C GLY A 754 19.97 -18.17 13.69
N VAL A 755 19.61 -17.14 12.92
CA VAL A 755 19.57 -15.74 13.35
C VAL A 755 18.10 -15.32 13.55
N PRO A 756 17.70 -14.79 14.74
CA PRO A 756 16.34 -14.31 14.96
C PRO A 756 15.95 -13.16 14.02
N VAL A 757 14.73 -13.20 13.49
CA VAL A 757 14.06 -12.04 12.85
C VAL A 757 13.59 -11.15 14.01
N PRO A 758 14.19 -9.97 14.27
CA PRO A 758 14.44 -8.87 13.33
C PRO A 758 15.90 -8.37 13.29
N GLU A 759 16.89 -9.18 13.70
CA GLU A 759 18.30 -8.74 13.79
C GLU A 759 18.93 -8.37 12.45
N LEU A 760 18.27 -8.70 11.33
CA LEU A 760 18.71 -8.41 9.97
C LEU A 760 17.63 -7.64 9.19
N PRO A 761 18.01 -6.57 8.44
CA PRO A 761 17.09 -5.95 7.50
C PRO A 761 16.75 -6.93 6.37
N ASP A 762 15.52 -6.89 5.88
CA ASP A 762 15.11 -7.75 4.76
C ASP A 762 15.90 -7.40 3.49
N ALA A 763 16.74 -8.33 3.06
CA ALA A 763 17.59 -8.18 1.88
C ALA A 763 17.01 -8.96 0.70
N ALA A 764 16.61 -8.24 -0.36
CA ALA A 764 16.13 -8.89 -1.57
C ALA A 764 17.21 -9.81 -2.17
N ALA A 765 16.81 -10.98 -2.64
CA ALA A 765 17.65 -11.91 -3.37
C ALA A 765 18.06 -11.27 -4.70
N LEU A 766 19.36 -11.10 -4.92
CA LEU A 766 19.87 -10.37 -6.07
C LEU A 766 20.33 -11.29 -7.19
N VAL A 767 20.17 -10.82 -8.42
CA VAL A 767 20.73 -11.47 -9.60
C VAL A 767 21.92 -10.72 -10.17
N THR A 768 22.84 -11.48 -10.75
CA THR A 768 23.93 -10.92 -11.55
C THR A 768 23.46 -10.55 -12.97
N PRO A 769 24.21 -9.72 -13.71
CA PRO A 769 23.92 -9.38 -15.10
C PRO A 769 23.71 -10.58 -16.04
N ASP A 770 24.26 -11.76 -15.72
CA ASP A 770 24.08 -12.97 -16.54
C ASP A 770 22.62 -13.41 -16.63
N CYS A 771 21.81 -13.04 -15.64
CA CYS A 771 20.38 -13.35 -15.61
C CYS A 771 19.52 -12.29 -16.33
N PHE A 772 20.07 -11.13 -16.71
CA PHE A 772 19.26 -9.99 -17.16
C PHE A 772 18.50 -10.25 -18.46
N ASP A 773 19.09 -11.01 -19.38
CA ASP A 773 18.48 -11.38 -20.66
C ASP A 773 17.62 -12.67 -20.57
N VAL A 774 17.81 -13.45 -19.52
CA VAL A 774 17.01 -14.67 -19.24
C VAL A 774 15.69 -14.30 -18.58
N LEU A 775 15.72 -13.30 -17.69
CA LEU A 775 14.53 -12.80 -17.02
C LEU A 775 13.72 -11.87 -17.95
N PRO A 776 12.38 -11.97 -17.92
CA PRO A 776 11.58 -12.71 -16.97
C PRO A 776 11.32 -14.15 -17.44
N VAL A 777 11.17 -15.08 -16.49
CA VAL A 777 10.83 -16.48 -16.76
C VAL A 777 9.42 -16.75 -16.26
N GLU A 778 8.56 -17.29 -17.12
CA GLU A 778 7.16 -17.61 -16.78
C GLU A 778 6.97 -19.12 -16.61
N VAL A 779 6.14 -19.50 -15.63
CA VAL A 779 5.61 -20.86 -15.47
C VAL A 779 4.10 -20.82 -15.27
N GLU A 780 3.41 -21.87 -15.72
CA GLU A 780 2.01 -22.09 -15.43
C GLU A 780 1.87 -23.27 -14.47
N SER A 781 1.23 -23.04 -13.32
CA SER A 781 1.01 -24.08 -12.31
C SER A 781 -0.38 -23.94 -11.72
N ARG A 782 -1.14 -25.05 -11.71
CA ARG A 782 -2.53 -25.12 -11.21
C ARG A 782 -3.45 -24.00 -11.74
N GLY A 783 -3.32 -23.68 -13.03
CA GLY A 783 -4.13 -22.65 -13.68
C GLY A 783 -3.72 -21.21 -13.37
N LYS A 784 -2.59 -21.00 -12.66
CA LYS A 784 -2.02 -19.69 -12.42
C LYS A 784 -0.71 -19.50 -13.19
N ARG A 785 -0.57 -18.31 -13.76
CA ARG A 785 0.70 -17.83 -14.34
C ARG A 785 1.53 -17.20 -13.23
N ILE A 786 2.76 -17.67 -13.07
CA ILE A 786 3.71 -17.15 -12.10
C ILE A 786 4.95 -16.70 -12.88
N LEU A 787 5.33 -15.44 -12.72
CA LEU A 787 6.42 -14.81 -13.42
C LEU A 787 7.56 -14.52 -12.45
N LEU A 788 8.74 -15.10 -12.66
CA LEU A 788 9.96 -14.69 -11.98
C LEU A 788 10.60 -13.57 -12.80
N GLU A 789 10.72 -12.39 -12.20
CA GLU A 789 11.14 -11.17 -12.86
C GLU A 789 12.13 -10.36 -12.01
N ARG A 790 12.70 -9.31 -12.61
CA ARG A 790 13.54 -8.34 -11.90
C ARG A 790 12.73 -7.11 -11.51
N ARG A 791 12.92 -6.65 -10.28
CA ARG A 791 12.52 -5.34 -9.76
C ARG A 791 13.73 -4.65 -9.15
N ASP A 792 13.66 -3.34 -8.95
CA ASP A 792 14.75 -2.53 -8.37
C ASP A 792 16.15 -2.85 -8.92
N HIS A 793 16.20 -3.04 -10.25
CA HIS A 793 17.31 -3.34 -11.16
C HIS A 793 17.76 -4.79 -11.14
N ASP A 794 18.10 -5.29 -9.95
CA ASP A 794 18.72 -6.58 -9.76
C ASP A 794 18.07 -7.44 -8.67
N ALA A 795 16.96 -7.01 -8.07
CA ALA A 795 16.22 -7.82 -7.11
C ALA A 795 15.28 -8.80 -7.81
N LEU A 796 15.26 -10.06 -7.36
CA LEU A 796 14.27 -11.04 -7.78
C LEU A 796 12.91 -10.78 -7.15
N SER A 797 11.88 -10.91 -7.96
CA SER A 797 10.48 -10.83 -7.56
C SER A 797 9.69 -11.91 -8.28
N LEU A 798 8.71 -12.49 -7.59
CA LEU A 798 7.71 -13.36 -8.17
C LEU A 798 6.40 -12.58 -8.31
N GLU A 799 5.86 -12.48 -9.52
CA GLU A 799 4.50 -11.99 -9.75
C GLU A 799 3.58 -13.21 -9.95
N SER A 800 2.70 -13.43 -8.98
CA SER A 800 1.63 -14.43 -9.07
C SER A 800 0.40 -13.76 -9.67
N HIS A 801 0.14 -14.00 -10.96
CA HIS A 801 -0.97 -13.35 -11.65
C HIS A 801 -2.32 -13.85 -11.14
N SER A 802 -3.34 -12.99 -11.25
CA SER A 802 -4.74 -13.39 -11.06
C SER A 802 -5.13 -14.55 -11.97
N VAL A 803 -5.92 -15.49 -11.46
CA VAL A 803 -6.54 -16.55 -12.28
C VAL A 803 -7.57 -16.03 -13.29
N LEU A 804 -8.10 -14.82 -13.09
CA LEU A 804 -8.88 -14.11 -14.10
C LEU A 804 -7.94 -13.50 -15.13
N LEU A 805 -8.24 -13.73 -16.40
CA LEU A 805 -7.54 -13.12 -17.53
C LEU A 805 -7.75 -11.60 -17.53
N PRO A 806 -6.86 -10.80 -18.15
CA PRO A 806 -7.04 -9.36 -18.29
C PRO A 806 -8.40 -8.97 -18.89
N GLU A 807 -8.91 -9.72 -19.88
CA GLU A 807 -10.24 -9.51 -20.49
C GLU A 807 -11.43 -9.87 -19.58
N GLU A 808 -11.19 -10.54 -18.45
CA GLU A 808 -12.24 -10.92 -17.49
C GLU A 808 -12.19 -10.00 -16.26
N GLY A 809 -10.99 -9.76 -15.73
CA GLY A 809 -10.77 -9.01 -14.49
C GLY A 809 -10.86 -7.49 -14.64
N ALA A 810 -10.78 -6.95 -15.86
CA ALA A 810 -10.85 -5.51 -16.08
C ALA A 810 -12.16 -4.89 -15.55
N ARG A 811 -12.11 -3.69 -14.97
CA ARG A 811 -13.29 -3.01 -14.41
C ARG A 811 -14.42 -2.86 -15.41
N TYR A 812 -14.10 -2.46 -16.65
CA TYR A 812 -15.06 -2.39 -17.75
C TYR A 812 -15.76 -3.73 -18.00
N ARG A 813 -15.00 -4.83 -18.00
CA ARG A 813 -15.50 -6.18 -18.29
C ARG A 813 -16.35 -6.70 -17.14
N GLN A 814 -15.91 -6.50 -15.90
CA GLN A 814 -16.73 -6.79 -14.71
C GLN A 814 -18.05 -6.01 -14.72
N ARG A 815 -18.05 -4.75 -15.15
CA ARG A 815 -19.29 -3.97 -15.33
C ARG A 815 -20.20 -4.56 -16.40
N GLN A 816 -19.66 -5.01 -17.54
CA GLN A 816 -20.45 -5.69 -18.58
C GLN A 816 -21.05 -7.00 -18.04
N LEU A 817 -20.24 -7.82 -17.35
CA LEU A 817 -20.69 -9.06 -16.74
C LEU A 817 -21.85 -8.85 -15.76
N GLN A 818 -21.79 -7.76 -14.97
CA GLN A 818 -22.84 -7.42 -14.01
C GLN A 818 -24.10 -6.83 -14.65
N SER A 819 -23.95 -5.92 -15.61
CA SER A 819 -25.05 -5.09 -16.12
C SER A 819 -25.67 -5.61 -17.43
N VAL A 820 -25.00 -6.53 -18.13
CA VAL A 820 -25.44 -7.08 -19.42
C VAL A 820 -25.51 -8.61 -19.36
N ASP A 821 -24.39 -9.27 -19.06
CA ASP A 821 -24.31 -10.73 -19.20
C ASP A 821 -25.09 -11.47 -18.09
N TYR A 822 -24.99 -11.06 -16.83
CA TYR A 822 -25.77 -11.63 -15.73
C TYR A 822 -27.29 -11.49 -15.95
N PRO A 823 -27.84 -10.30 -16.28
CA PRO A 823 -29.25 -10.17 -16.65
C PRO A 823 -29.67 -11.04 -17.84
N ALA A 824 -28.79 -11.25 -18.82
CA ALA A 824 -29.05 -12.14 -19.94
C ALA A 824 -29.05 -13.62 -19.51
N ALA A 825 -28.07 -14.04 -18.71
CA ALA A 825 -27.94 -15.40 -18.18
C ALA A 825 -29.14 -15.78 -17.29
N ARG A 826 -29.74 -14.84 -16.58
CA ARG A 826 -30.99 -15.07 -15.81
C ARG A 826 -32.18 -15.51 -16.67
N ARG A 827 -32.11 -15.40 -18.00
CA ARG A 827 -33.13 -15.88 -18.94
C ARG A 827 -32.90 -17.33 -19.38
N LEU A 828 -31.74 -17.91 -19.06
CA LEU A 828 -31.45 -19.32 -19.32
C LEU A 828 -32.23 -20.22 -18.34
N PRO A 829 -32.46 -21.49 -18.68
CA PRO A 829 -33.07 -22.46 -17.77
C PRO A 829 -32.27 -22.57 -16.46
N VAL A 830 -32.99 -22.73 -15.34
CA VAL A 830 -32.36 -23.10 -14.07
C VAL A 830 -31.84 -24.54 -14.20
N ARG A 831 -30.62 -24.77 -13.70
CA ARG A 831 -29.90 -26.04 -13.75
C ARG A 831 -29.95 -26.72 -12.38
N ASP A 832 -30.01 -28.05 -12.36
CA ASP A 832 -29.87 -28.87 -11.16
C ASP A 832 -28.41 -28.85 -10.64
N THR A 833 -28.02 -27.67 -10.18
CA THR A 833 -26.66 -27.29 -9.78
C THR A 833 -26.72 -26.59 -8.42
N VAL A 834 -25.71 -26.83 -7.58
CA VAL A 834 -25.47 -26.12 -6.33
C VAL A 834 -24.24 -25.24 -6.49
N LEU A 835 -24.41 -23.93 -6.29
CA LEU A 835 -23.31 -22.97 -6.22
C LEU A 835 -22.96 -22.67 -4.77
N TYR A 836 -21.72 -22.92 -4.36
CA TYR A 836 -21.21 -22.60 -3.04
C TYR A 836 -20.45 -21.26 -3.05
N HIS A 837 -20.82 -20.36 -2.15
CA HIS A 837 -20.23 -19.03 -2.00
C HIS A 837 -19.74 -18.80 -0.56
N THR A 838 -18.43 -18.92 -0.34
CA THR A 838 -17.83 -18.88 1.01
C THR A 838 -17.05 -17.60 1.34
N GLY A 839 -17.24 -16.54 0.56
CA GLY A 839 -16.57 -15.24 0.76
C GLY A 839 -15.16 -15.20 0.17
N LYS A 840 -14.25 -14.44 0.81
CA LYS A 840 -12.88 -14.19 0.33
C LYS A 840 -12.07 -15.50 0.29
N TYR A 841 -11.30 -15.73 -0.79
CA TYR A 841 -10.53 -16.96 -1.11
C TYR A 841 -11.34 -18.18 -1.53
N GLY A 842 -12.61 -18.29 -1.14
CA GLY A 842 -13.43 -19.43 -1.56
C GLY A 842 -12.97 -20.77 -0.96
N THR A 843 -12.46 -20.76 0.28
CA THR A 843 -11.96 -21.95 0.98
C THR A 843 -13.02 -23.04 1.06
N TYR A 844 -12.59 -24.31 0.96
CA TYR A 844 -13.45 -25.47 1.17
C TYR A 844 -13.59 -25.75 2.66
N SER A 845 -14.53 -25.06 3.31
CA SER A 845 -14.62 -25.03 4.77
C SER A 845 -16.01 -24.61 5.25
N GLY A 846 -16.27 -24.80 6.56
CA GLY A 846 -17.43 -24.25 7.24
C GLY A 846 -18.76 -24.89 6.82
N SER A 847 -19.87 -24.20 7.08
CA SER A 847 -21.22 -24.77 6.88
C SER A 847 -21.50 -25.15 5.41
N PRO A 848 -21.04 -24.38 4.39
CA PRO A 848 -21.19 -24.79 3.00
C PRO A 848 -20.48 -26.12 2.67
N ARG A 849 -19.33 -26.43 3.30
CA ARG A 849 -18.64 -27.73 3.13
C ARG A 849 -19.49 -28.86 3.67
N ALA A 850 -20.01 -28.71 4.88
CA ALA A 850 -20.86 -29.74 5.51
C ALA A 850 -22.14 -29.99 4.69
N VAL A 851 -22.76 -28.93 4.14
CA VAL A 851 -23.90 -29.07 3.23
C VAL A 851 -23.53 -29.82 1.94
N HIS A 852 -22.36 -29.52 1.35
CA HIS A 852 -21.86 -30.27 0.19
C HIS A 852 -21.65 -31.75 0.52
N GLU A 853 -20.94 -32.06 1.61
CA GLU A 853 -20.63 -33.43 2.01
C GLU A 853 -21.91 -34.24 2.25
N GLU A 854 -22.92 -33.64 2.88
CA GLU A 854 -24.23 -34.29 3.08
C GLU A 854 -24.98 -34.54 1.76
N LEU A 855 -24.96 -33.60 0.82
CA LEU A 855 -25.58 -33.80 -0.50
C LEU A 855 -24.89 -34.92 -1.30
N VAL A 856 -23.56 -34.97 -1.26
CA VAL A 856 -22.76 -36.03 -1.89
C VAL A 856 -23.05 -37.38 -1.22
N ARG A 857 -23.13 -37.42 0.12
CA ARG A 857 -23.47 -38.63 0.88
C ARG A 857 -24.83 -39.21 0.49
N ARG A 858 -25.80 -38.36 0.15
CA ARG A 858 -27.13 -38.77 -0.33
C ARG A 858 -27.15 -39.26 -1.79
N GLY A 859 -26.07 -39.06 -2.55
CA GLY A 859 -25.98 -39.47 -3.96
C GLY A 859 -26.94 -38.72 -4.88
N LEU A 860 -27.27 -37.47 -4.54
CA LEU A 860 -28.18 -36.66 -5.38
C LEU A 860 -27.48 -36.30 -6.70
N PRO A 861 -28.18 -36.33 -7.84
CA PRO A 861 -27.61 -36.05 -9.16
C PRO A 861 -27.48 -34.54 -9.41
N LEU A 862 -26.82 -33.83 -8.48
CA LEU A 862 -26.58 -32.39 -8.55
C LEU A 862 -25.14 -32.12 -8.98
N GLU A 863 -24.97 -31.12 -9.83
CA GLU A 863 -23.64 -30.59 -10.12
C GLU A 863 -23.19 -29.65 -8.99
N HIS A 864 -21.99 -29.85 -8.45
CA HIS A 864 -21.45 -29.03 -7.36
C HIS A 864 -20.39 -28.06 -7.88
N LEU A 865 -20.72 -26.77 -7.88
CA LEU A 865 -19.83 -25.69 -8.31
C LEU A 865 -19.37 -24.87 -7.11
N TRP A 866 -18.06 -24.77 -6.91
CA TRP A 866 -17.49 -24.05 -5.77
C TRP A 866 -16.76 -22.80 -6.22
N GLY A 867 -17.20 -21.63 -5.76
CA GLY A 867 -16.49 -20.37 -6.03
C GLY A 867 -15.12 -20.37 -5.39
N ASN A 868 -14.06 -20.45 -6.19
CA ASN A 868 -12.66 -20.47 -5.77
C ASN A 868 -11.99 -19.17 -6.23
N ASP A 869 -11.67 -18.28 -5.29
CA ASP A 869 -10.98 -17.03 -5.59
C ASP A 869 -9.49 -17.31 -5.68
N ASP A 870 -8.95 -17.14 -6.89
CA ASP A 870 -7.52 -17.21 -7.15
C ASP A 870 -6.88 -18.58 -6.85
N MET A 871 -7.65 -19.66 -6.98
CA MET A 871 -7.23 -21.05 -6.77
C MET A 871 -6.69 -21.33 -5.35
N GLN A 872 -7.18 -20.59 -4.36
CA GLN A 872 -6.72 -20.66 -2.96
C GLN A 872 -7.43 -21.75 -2.14
N ALA A 873 -8.07 -22.72 -2.81
CA ALA A 873 -8.70 -23.87 -2.17
C ALA A 873 -8.40 -25.17 -2.93
N GLU A 874 -7.97 -26.21 -2.22
CA GLU A 874 -7.94 -27.59 -2.71
C GLU A 874 -9.34 -28.21 -2.50
N LEU A 875 -9.96 -28.68 -3.59
CA LEU A 875 -11.33 -29.22 -3.57
C LEU A 875 -11.33 -30.75 -3.74
N PRO A 876 -12.34 -31.46 -3.19
CA PRO A 876 -12.53 -32.88 -3.47
C PRO A 876 -12.98 -33.09 -4.93
N GLN A 877 -12.82 -34.31 -5.43
CA GLN A 877 -13.24 -34.68 -6.80
C GLN A 877 -14.74 -34.50 -7.07
N SER A 878 -15.56 -34.46 -6.01
CA SER A 878 -17.01 -34.25 -6.10
C SER A 878 -17.41 -32.80 -6.35
N ALA A 879 -16.48 -31.83 -6.27
CA ALA A 879 -16.75 -30.41 -6.46
C ALA A 879 -15.86 -29.83 -7.57
N THR A 880 -16.47 -29.06 -8.48
CA THR A 880 -15.74 -28.36 -9.55
C THR A 880 -15.40 -26.93 -9.11
N ALA A 881 -14.13 -26.57 -9.18
CA ALA A 881 -13.67 -25.21 -8.91
C ALA A 881 -14.17 -24.25 -10.00
N LEU A 882 -14.83 -23.17 -9.58
CA LEU A 882 -15.29 -22.09 -10.43
C LEU A 882 -14.51 -20.83 -10.11
N ARG A 883 -13.83 -20.24 -11.11
CA ARG A 883 -13.03 -19.02 -10.91
C ARG A 883 -13.96 -17.89 -10.45
N TYR A 884 -13.76 -17.40 -9.24
CA TYR A 884 -14.61 -16.36 -8.69
C TYR A 884 -14.61 -15.11 -9.60
N ARG A 885 -15.80 -14.59 -9.91
CA ARG A 885 -16.03 -13.44 -10.82
C ARG A 885 -15.63 -13.65 -12.28
N SER A 886 -15.41 -14.88 -12.73
CA SER A 886 -15.30 -15.20 -14.15
C SER A 886 -16.69 -15.21 -14.83
N PRO A 887 -16.77 -15.17 -16.16
CA PRO A 887 -18.06 -15.29 -16.87
C PRO A 887 -18.88 -16.51 -16.44
N GLU A 888 -18.23 -17.65 -16.23
CA GLU A 888 -18.89 -18.89 -15.80
C GLU A 888 -19.47 -18.78 -14.38
N TRP A 889 -18.81 -18.00 -13.50
CA TRP A 889 -19.34 -17.71 -12.16
C TRP A 889 -20.61 -16.85 -12.20
N TYR A 890 -20.66 -15.85 -13.07
CA TYR A 890 -21.88 -15.04 -13.25
C TYR A 890 -23.03 -15.86 -13.82
N GLU A 891 -22.76 -16.75 -14.78
CA GLU A 891 -23.77 -17.67 -15.32
C GLU A 891 -24.26 -18.62 -14.23
N ALA A 892 -23.36 -19.29 -13.50
CA ALA A 892 -23.72 -20.20 -12.42
C ALA A 892 -24.57 -19.51 -11.35
N LEU A 893 -24.24 -18.27 -10.97
CA LEU A 893 -25.04 -17.48 -10.03
C LEU A 893 -26.46 -17.18 -10.55
N ALA A 894 -26.62 -17.03 -11.87
CA ALA A 894 -27.90 -16.77 -12.51
C ALA A 894 -28.76 -18.03 -12.77
N THR A 895 -28.12 -19.21 -12.89
CA THR A 895 -28.78 -20.45 -13.33
C THR A 895 -28.80 -21.56 -12.28
N ALA A 896 -27.96 -21.54 -11.24
CA ALA A 896 -27.95 -22.59 -10.22
C ALA A 896 -29.26 -22.61 -9.44
N LYS A 897 -29.88 -23.80 -9.32
CA LYS A 897 -31.10 -24.01 -8.53
C LYS A 897 -30.87 -23.76 -7.05
N TYR A 898 -29.70 -24.13 -6.53
CA TYR A 898 -29.34 -23.93 -5.13
C TYR A 898 -28.11 -23.03 -5.04
N VAL A 899 -28.18 -22.00 -4.19
CA VAL A 899 -27.03 -21.16 -3.83
C VAL A 899 -26.82 -21.28 -2.33
N VAL A 900 -25.69 -21.82 -1.90
CA VAL A 900 -25.33 -21.98 -0.48
C VAL A 900 -24.25 -20.96 -0.15
N ALA A 901 -24.58 -19.97 0.67
CA ALA A 901 -23.69 -18.89 1.07
C ALA A 901 -23.41 -18.90 2.57
N SER A 902 -22.21 -18.49 3.00
CA SER A 902 -21.88 -18.23 4.41
C SER A 902 -21.55 -16.77 4.71
N THR A 903 -21.47 -15.96 3.65
CA THR A 903 -21.16 -14.53 3.69
C THR A 903 -22.13 -13.77 2.78
N HIS A 904 -21.98 -12.44 2.74
CA HIS A 904 -22.75 -11.57 1.85
C HIS A 904 -22.61 -11.98 0.37
N LEU A 905 -23.74 -12.06 -0.32
CA LEU A 905 -23.84 -12.16 -1.77
C LEU A 905 -23.61 -10.77 -2.42
N PRO A 906 -23.27 -10.72 -3.71
CA PRO A 906 -23.05 -9.44 -4.40
C PRO A 906 -24.30 -8.56 -4.46
N ASP A 907 -24.14 -7.24 -4.28
CA ASP A 907 -25.24 -6.26 -4.26
C ASP A 907 -26.15 -6.25 -5.51
N PHE A 908 -25.67 -6.73 -6.65
CA PHE A 908 -26.45 -6.80 -7.91
C PHE A 908 -27.28 -8.10 -8.04
N PHE A 909 -27.07 -9.07 -7.15
CA PHE A 909 -27.74 -10.36 -7.21
C PHE A 909 -29.24 -10.20 -6.96
N VAL A 910 -30.04 -10.85 -7.82
CA VAL A 910 -31.49 -10.91 -7.66
C VAL A 910 -31.95 -12.35 -7.83
N ARG A 911 -32.40 -12.98 -6.74
CA ARG A 911 -32.90 -14.36 -6.70
C ARG A 911 -34.08 -14.53 -7.67
N ARG A 912 -34.11 -15.64 -8.40
CA ARG A 912 -35.28 -16.06 -9.20
C ARG A 912 -36.24 -16.90 -8.36
N PRO A 913 -37.55 -16.96 -8.69
CA PRO A 913 -38.50 -17.81 -7.97
C PRO A 913 -38.06 -19.28 -7.85
N ASP A 914 -37.49 -19.86 -8.92
CA ASP A 914 -37.05 -21.26 -8.95
C ASP A 914 -35.67 -21.50 -8.30
N GLN A 915 -35.05 -20.47 -7.69
CA GLN A 915 -33.78 -20.58 -6.99
C GLN A 915 -33.99 -20.57 -5.47
N VAL A 916 -33.28 -21.45 -4.78
CA VAL A 916 -33.23 -21.51 -3.31
C VAL A 916 -31.87 -21.00 -2.84
N VAL A 917 -31.88 -19.91 -2.07
CA VAL A 917 -30.69 -19.31 -1.47
C VAL A 917 -30.64 -19.66 0.01
N VAL A 918 -29.69 -20.51 0.40
CA VAL A 918 -29.43 -20.88 1.78
C VAL A 918 -28.30 -20.00 2.31
N GLN A 919 -28.64 -19.05 3.16
CA GLN A 919 -27.67 -18.25 3.91
C GLN A 919 -27.36 -18.98 5.23
N THR A 920 -26.19 -19.58 5.30
CA THR A 920 -25.71 -20.29 6.49
C THR A 920 -25.13 -19.36 7.56
N TRP A 921 -24.82 -18.11 7.17
CA TRP A 921 -24.00 -17.19 7.95
C TRP A 921 -22.69 -17.88 8.42
N HIS A 922 -22.03 -17.36 9.45
CA HIS A 922 -20.72 -17.87 9.87
C HIS A 922 -20.52 -17.87 11.39
N GLY A 923 -21.60 -18.00 12.14
CA GLY A 923 -21.58 -18.27 13.58
C GLY A 923 -22.56 -17.46 14.41
N THR A 924 -22.66 -17.81 15.69
CA THR A 924 -23.48 -17.11 16.68
C THR A 924 -22.97 -15.68 16.90
N PRO A 925 -23.81 -14.64 16.74
CA PRO A 925 -23.37 -13.26 16.91
C PRO A 925 -23.05 -12.93 18.39
N LEU A 926 -21.76 -12.84 18.74
CA LEU A 926 -21.34 -12.17 19.99
C LEU A 926 -21.37 -10.65 19.83
N LYS A 927 -20.92 -10.17 18.67
CA LYS A 927 -20.78 -8.76 18.30
C LYS A 927 -22.10 -8.26 17.69
N GLN A 928 -22.43 -6.99 17.89
CA GLN A 928 -23.52 -6.37 17.12
C GLN A 928 -23.17 -6.41 15.62
N ILE A 929 -24.16 -6.74 14.78
CA ILE A 929 -24.01 -6.88 13.32
C ILE A 929 -25.22 -6.29 12.60
N GLY A 930 -25.06 -5.97 11.31
CA GLY A 930 -26.17 -5.48 10.49
C GLY A 930 -26.80 -4.20 11.03
N PHE A 931 -28.12 -4.18 11.16
CA PHE A 931 -28.90 -3.06 11.68
C PHE A 931 -28.80 -2.88 13.21
N ASP A 932 -28.14 -3.79 13.93
CA ASP A 932 -27.97 -3.68 15.40
C ASP A 932 -26.87 -2.71 15.83
N PHE A 933 -26.07 -2.18 14.91
CA PHE A 933 -25.02 -1.23 15.26
C PHE A 933 -25.59 0.04 15.92
N GLU A 934 -25.25 0.28 17.19
CA GLU A 934 -25.69 1.48 17.91
C GLU A 934 -24.81 2.71 17.62
N LYS A 935 -23.52 2.51 17.30
CA LYS A 935 -22.55 3.59 17.10
C LYS A 935 -22.22 3.78 15.62
N VAL A 936 -22.36 5.02 15.15
CA VAL A 936 -22.19 5.44 13.74
C VAL A 936 -20.74 5.30 13.24
N TRP A 937 -19.76 5.12 14.15
CA TRP A 937 -18.33 5.05 13.85
C TRP A 937 -17.96 4.01 12.77
N PHE A 938 -18.74 2.93 12.62
CA PHE A 938 -18.49 1.85 11.67
C PHE A 938 -19.65 1.51 10.72
N THR A 939 -20.80 2.14 10.89
CA THR A 939 -21.93 1.97 9.97
C THR A 939 -21.75 2.87 8.76
N ASP A 940 -21.01 2.38 7.76
CA ASP A 940 -21.10 2.94 6.42
C ASP A 940 -22.58 2.86 6.00
N SER A 941 -23.21 4.01 5.79
CA SER A 941 -24.58 4.08 5.27
C SER A 941 -24.75 3.24 3.98
N LYS A 942 -23.66 3.03 3.23
CA LYS A 942 -23.61 2.11 2.10
C LYS A 942 -23.75 0.65 2.51
N TYR A 943 -23.07 0.19 3.57
CA TYR A 943 -23.19 -1.19 4.07
C TYR A 943 -24.64 -1.54 4.39
N LEU A 944 -25.33 -0.69 5.16
CA LEU A 944 -26.74 -0.93 5.52
C LEU A 944 -27.67 -0.87 4.29
N ARG A 945 -27.39 0.00 3.31
CA ARG A 945 -28.12 0.04 2.03
C ARG A 945 -27.89 -1.21 1.18
N SER A 946 -26.68 -1.73 1.14
CA SER A 946 -26.36 -2.99 0.45
C SER A 946 -27.07 -4.16 1.13
N LEU A 947 -27.05 -4.21 2.46
CA LEU A 947 -27.74 -5.21 3.26
C LEU A 947 -29.26 -5.23 2.98
N ALA A 948 -29.90 -4.05 2.97
CA ALA A 948 -31.34 -3.92 2.66
C ALA A 948 -31.73 -4.43 1.26
N ARG A 949 -30.77 -4.46 0.31
CA ARG A 949 -30.99 -5.00 -1.04
C ARG A 949 -30.71 -6.49 -1.11
N GLU A 950 -29.72 -6.97 -0.36
CA GLU A 950 -29.28 -8.36 -0.39
C GLU A 950 -30.25 -9.28 0.36
N VAL A 951 -30.58 -8.97 1.61
CA VAL A 951 -31.35 -9.83 2.54
C VAL A 951 -32.67 -10.36 1.95
N PRO A 952 -33.47 -9.58 1.20
CA PRO A 952 -34.69 -10.09 0.56
C PRO A 952 -34.47 -11.23 -0.45
N ASN A 953 -33.23 -11.47 -0.89
CA ASN A 953 -32.88 -12.54 -1.80
C ASN A 953 -32.56 -13.88 -1.11
N TRP A 954 -32.56 -13.93 0.23
CA TRP A 954 -32.33 -15.18 0.95
C TRP A 954 -33.64 -15.98 1.07
N SER A 955 -33.63 -17.27 0.71
CA SER A 955 -34.77 -18.17 0.92
C SER A 955 -34.82 -18.65 2.37
N LEU A 956 -33.65 -18.99 2.91
CA LEU A 956 -33.47 -19.58 4.22
C LEU A 956 -32.27 -18.93 4.91
N LEU A 957 -32.42 -18.61 6.20
CA LEU A 957 -31.31 -18.19 7.05
C LEU A 957 -31.10 -19.23 8.16
N VAL A 958 -29.90 -19.78 8.27
CA VAL A 958 -29.59 -20.78 9.30
C VAL A 958 -29.22 -20.09 10.62
N ALA A 959 -29.80 -20.59 11.72
CA ALA A 959 -29.43 -20.21 13.08
C ALA A 959 -28.78 -21.41 13.78
N GLY A 960 -27.60 -21.18 14.37
CA GLY A 960 -26.82 -22.20 15.07
C GLY A 960 -27.41 -22.63 16.42
N ASN A 961 -28.28 -21.81 17.00
CA ASN A 961 -28.97 -22.09 18.26
C ASN A 961 -30.25 -21.25 18.35
N ARG A 962 -31.14 -21.61 19.29
CA ARG A 962 -32.43 -20.91 19.48
C ARG A 962 -32.27 -19.45 19.91
N TRP A 963 -31.20 -19.13 20.64
CA TRP A 963 -30.91 -17.77 21.08
C TRP A 963 -30.54 -16.83 19.91
N SER A 964 -29.79 -17.33 18.93
CA SER A 964 -29.29 -16.54 17.79
C SER A 964 -30.39 -16.22 16.78
N ALA A 965 -31.43 -17.03 16.68
CA ALA A 965 -32.53 -16.83 15.74
C ALA A 965 -33.20 -15.44 15.84
N PRO A 966 -33.65 -14.96 17.03
CA PRO A 966 -34.19 -13.61 17.16
C PRO A 966 -33.16 -12.50 16.93
N VAL A 967 -31.89 -12.71 17.30
CA VAL A 967 -30.80 -11.74 17.07
C VAL A 967 -30.56 -11.55 15.57
N LEU A 968 -30.37 -12.65 14.83
CA LEU A 968 -30.17 -12.64 13.39
C LEU A 968 -31.38 -12.04 12.66
N ARG A 969 -32.60 -12.33 13.12
CA ARG A 969 -33.82 -11.73 12.56
C ARG A 969 -33.81 -10.21 12.64
N ARG A 970 -33.47 -9.67 13.81
CA ARG A 970 -33.41 -8.22 14.06
C ARG A 970 -32.24 -7.59 13.29
N ALA A 971 -31.05 -8.13 13.44
CA ALA A 971 -29.82 -7.62 12.83
C ALA A 971 -29.90 -7.53 11.30
N PHE A 972 -30.59 -8.44 10.63
CA PHE A 972 -30.74 -8.41 9.17
C PHE A 972 -32.08 -7.88 8.69
N ASP A 973 -33.02 -7.56 9.59
CA ASP A 973 -34.43 -7.30 9.26
C ASP A 973 -35.05 -8.42 8.37
N PHE A 974 -34.62 -9.66 8.58
CA PHE A 974 -34.97 -10.75 7.69
C PHE A 974 -36.42 -11.21 7.91
N LYS A 975 -37.21 -11.28 6.84
CA LYS A 975 -38.64 -11.62 6.88
C LYS A 975 -38.94 -13.08 6.51
N GLY A 976 -37.95 -13.84 6.04
CA GLY A 976 -38.11 -15.24 5.64
C GLY A 976 -37.98 -16.26 6.78
N GLU A 977 -37.92 -17.54 6.39
CA GLU A 977 -37.73 -18.68 7.29
C GLU A 977 -36.32 -18.66 7.88
N ILE A 978 -36.24 -18.60 9.22
CA ILE A 978 -35.00 -18.88 9.94
C ILE A 978 -35.06 -20.33 10.38
N LEU A 979 -34.09 -21.13 9.93
CA LEU A 979 -33.98 -22.54 10.30
C LEU A 979 -33.06 -22.67 11.52
N GLU A 980 -33.68 -22.99 12.65
CA GLU A 980 -33.01 -23.43 13.86
C GLU A 980 -32.52 -24.88 13.68
N SER A 981 -31.34 -25.04 13.07
CA SER A 981 -30.80 -26.36 12.73
C SER A 981 -29.60 -26.79 13.55
N GLY A 982 -28.99 -25.93 14.36
CA GLY A 982 -27.58 -26.13 14.72
C GLY A 982 -26.67 -25.65 13.59
N SER A 983 -25.36 -25.60 13.83
CA SER A 983 -24.39 -25.16 12.84
C SER A 983 -23.85 -26.33 12.02
N PRO A 984 -24.07 -26.43 10.70
CA PRO A 984 -23.58 -27.57 9.90
C PRO A 984 -22.08 -27.81 10.02
N ARG A 985 -21.27 -26.75 10.18
CA ARG A 985 -19.81 -26.89 10.40
C ARG A 985 -19.43 -27.62 11.70
N ASN A 986 -20.32 -27.63 12.70
CA ASN A 986 -20.07 -28.28 13.98
C ASN A 986 -20.37 -29.78 13.92
N ASP A 987 -21.01 -30.29 12.86
CA ASP A 987 -21.31 -31.73 12.72
C ASP A 987 -20.04 -32.60 12.84
N LEU A 988 -18.90 -32.09 12.37
CA LEU A 988 -17.59 -32.75 12.49
C LEU A 988 -17.19 -33.06 13.94
N LEU A 989 -17.56 -32.19 14.90
CA LEU A 989 -17.24 -32.36 16.32
C LEU A 989 -18.00 -33.54 16.97
N PHE A 990 -19.09 -33.97 16.33
CA PHE A 990 -19.96 -35.08 16.76
C PHE A 990 -19.82 -36.33 15.87
N ALA A 991 -18.97 -36.28 14.84
CA ALA A 991 -18.78 -37.39 13.91
C ALA A 991 -18.28 -38.65 14.64
N THR A 992 -18.76 -39.82 14.22
CA THR A 992 -18.41 -41.11 14.83
C THR A 992 -16.93 -41.47 14.65
N ASP A 993 -16.28 -40.93 13.62
CA ASP A 993 -14.87 -41.14 13.27
C ASP A 993 -13.99 -39.92 13.59
N ARG A 994 -14.49 -38.98 14.41
CA ARG A 994 -13.76 -37.75 14.75
C ARG A 994 -12.36 -37.99 15.33
N GLU A 995 -12.15 -39.04 16.11
CA GLU A 995 -10.82 -39.34 16.69
C GLU A 995 -9.80 -39.65 15.58
N LYS A 996 -10.23 -40.37 14.54
CA LYS A 996 -9.38 -40.65 13.37
C LYS A 996 -9.07 -39.37 12.59
N THR A 997 -10.06 -38.49 12.44
CA THR A 997 -9.82 -37.17 11.82
C THR A 997 -8.85 -36.35 12.66
N ALA A 998 -8.99 -36.35 13.99
CA ALA A 998 -8.08 -35.66 14.90
C ALA A 998 -6.64 -36.16 14.76
N GLU A 999 -6.43 -37.48 14.71
CA GLU A 999 -5.12 -38.09 14.46
C GLU A 999 -4.51 -37.62 13.14
N GLN A 1000 -5.29 -37.60 12.05
CA GLN A 1000 -4.84 -37.12 10.74
C GLN A 1000 -4.46 -35.63 10.74
N VAL A 1001 -5.21 -34.79 11.45
CA VAL A 1001 -4.91 -33.36 11.58
C VAL A 1001 -3.63 -33.17 12.39
N ARG A 1002 -3.44 -33.89 13.50
CA ARG A 1002 -2.20 -33.85 14.31
C ARG A 1002 -0.99 -34.31 13.49
N GLU A 1003 -1.12 -35.37 12.70
CA GLU A 1003 -0.08 -35.87 11.79
C GLU A 1003 0.27 -34.83 10.72
N ARG A 1004 -0.75 -34.24 10.07
CA ARG A 1004 -0.57 -33.20 9.04
C ARG A 1004 0.16 -31.96 9.57
N LEU A 1005 -0.10 -31.57 10.81
CA LEU A 1005 0.55 -30.44 11.48
C LEU A 1005 1.93 -30.80 12.06
N GLY A 1006 2.28 -32.10 12.11
CA GLY A 1006 3.54 -32.57 12.71
C GLY A 1006 3.63 -32.28 14.21
N LEU A 1007 2.50 -32.37 14.93
CA LEU A 1007 2.49 -32.04 16.37
C LEU A 1007 3.18 -33.12 17.20
N PRO A 1008 3.94 -32.73 18.24
CA PRO A 1008 4.56 -33.69 19.15
C PRO A 1008 3.51 -34.53 19.89
N GLU A 1009 3.87 -35.79 20.14
CA GLU A 1009 3.02 -36.72 20.90
C GLU A 1009 2.94 -36.29 22.38
N GLY A 1010 1.80 -36.55 23.02
CA GLY A 1010 1.60 -36.29 24.45
C GLY A 1010 1.40 -34.82 24.87
N LYS A 1011 1.68 -33.84 24.00
CA LYS A 1011 1.48 -32.42 24.33
C LYS A 1011 0.03 -31.96 24.16
N LYS A 1012 -0.44 -31.11 25.08
CA LYS A 1012 -1.73 -30.43 24.98
C LYS A 1012 -1.72 -29.38 23.86
N VAL A 1013 -2.81 -29.27 23.12
CA VAL A 1013 -2.94 -28.31 22.00
C VAL A 1013 -3.71 -27.08 22.47
N VAL A 1014 -3.04 -25.94 22.54
CA VAL A 1014 -3.66 -24.63 22.77
C VAL A 1014 -3.90 -23.96 21.43
N LEU A 1015 -5.16 -23.69 21.09
CA LEU A 1015 -5.51 -22.93 19.89
C LEU A 1015 -5.79 -21.48 20.26
N TYR A 1016 -4.97 -20.55 19.80
CA TYR A 1016 -5.18 -19.11 19.94
C TYR A 1016 -5.78 -18.52 18.66
N ALA A 1017 -7.01 -18.02 18.74
CA ALA A 1017 -7.75 -17.46 17.62
C ALA A 1017 -8.27 -16.03 17.94
N PRO A 1018 -7.41 -15.00 17.86
CA PRO A 1018 -7.80 -13.62 18.12
C PRO A 1018 -8.63 -13.03 16.97
N THR A 1019 -9.53 -12.09 17.29
CA THR A 1019 -10.26 -11.33 16.26
C THR A 1019 -9.43 -10.18 15.68
N TRP A 1020 -9.78 -9.69 14.50
CA TRP A 1020 -9.15 -8.47 13.97
C TRP A 1020 -9.84 -7.24 14.57
N ARG A 1021 -9.12 -6.10 14.61
CA ARG A 1021 -9.62 -4.84 15.14
C ARG A 1021 -9.68 -3.77 14.05
N GLU A 1022 -10.78 -3.02 14.00
CA GLU A 1022 -11.04 -2.00 12.98
C GLU A 1022 -10.08 -0.82 12.99
N ASP A 1023 -9.63 -0.42 14.18
CA ASP A 1023 -8.63 0.64 14.37
C ASP A 1023 -7.26 0.23 13.82
N ARG A 1024 -6.93 -1.07 13.88
CA ARG A 1024 -5.69 -1.65 13.33
C ARG A 1024 -5.65 -1.79 11.80
N ARG A 1025 -6.36 -0.94 11.06
CA ARG A 1025 -6.38 -0.96 9.59
C ARG A 1025 -5.06 -0.47 9.00
N ARG A 1026 -4.41 -1.30 8.19
CA ARG A 1026 -3.17 -0.96 7.51
C ARG A 1026 -3.40 0.01 6.33
N PRO A 1027 -2.43 0.88 5.99
CA PRO A 1027 -2.53 1.78 4.84
C PRO A 1027 -2.75 1.06 3.51
N GLN A 1028 -2.15 -0.11 3.33
CA GLN A 1028 -2.18 -0.92 2.10
C GLN A 1028 -3.38 -1.87 2.00
N ASP A 1029 -4.43 -1.70 2.84
CA ASP A 1029 -5.56 -2.63 3.04
C ASP A 1029 -5.24 -3.78 4.01
N GLY A 1030 -6.26 -4.42 4.58
CA GLY A 1030 -6.11 -5.42 5.65
C GLY A 1030 -5.87 -4.81 7.04
N TYR A 1031 -5.66 -5.68 8.03
CA TYR A 1031 -5.49 -5.29 9.44
C TYR A 1031 -4.19 -5.85 10.01
N GLN A 1032 -3.50 -5.08 10.84
CA GLN A 1032 -2.26 -5.54 11.47
C GLN A 1032 -2.56 -6.63 12.50
N ILE A 1033 -1.73 -7.66 12.57
CA ILE A 1033 -1.80 -8.64 13.65
C ILE A 1033 -1.31 -8.05 14.97
N ASP A 1034 -2.09 -8.25 16.04
CA ASP A 1034 -1.75 -7.85 17.41
C ASP A 1034 -2.03 -9.04 18.32
N LEU A 1035 -0.99 -9.78 18.71
CA LEU A 1035 -1.13 -11.03 19.46
C LEU A 1035 -1.30 -10.79 20.96
N ARG A 1036 -0.70 -9.71 21.50
CA ARG A 1036 -0.60 -9.33 22.93
C ARG A 1036 -0.10 -10.37 23.93
N ILE A 1037 0.06 -11.62 23.51
CA ILE A 1037 0.73 -12.66 24.27
C ILE A 1037 2.24 -12.54 24.06
N ASP A 1038 2.98 -12.58 25.16
CA ASP A 1038 4.43 -12.75 25.15
C ASP A 1038 4.75 -14.19 24.77
N LEU A 1039 5.03 -14.40 23.48
CA LEU A 1039 5.31 -15.72 22.92
C LEU A 1039 6.60 -16.35 23.46
N ALA A 1040 7.58 -15.53 23.86
CA ALA A 1040 8.83 -16.01 24.42
C ALA A 1040 8.61 -16.53 25.85
N ALA A 1041 7.90 -15.76 26.68
CA ALA A 1041 7.49 -16.19 28.01
C ALA A 1041 6.55 -17.41 27.95
N ALA A 1042 5.63 -17.44 26.99
CA ALA A 1042 4.74 -18.58 26.77
C ALA A 1042 5.51 -19.87 26.48
N LYS A 1043 6.51 -19.81 25.59
CA LYS A 1043 7.36 -20.96 25.28
C LYS A 1043 8.15 -21.39 26.52
N ALA A 1044 8.73 -20.46 27.26
CA ALA A 1044 9.53 -20.75 28.43
C ALA A 1044 8.71 -21.42 29.55
N ALA A 1045 7.46 -21.00 29.75
CA ALA A 1045 6.60 -21.49 30.82
C ALA A 1045 5.82 -22.76 30.47
N LEU A 1046 5.38 -22.92 29.22
CA LEU A 1046 4.41 -23.95 28.81
C LEU A 1046 4.94 -24.88 27.71
N GLY A 1047 6.12 -24.60 27.16
CA GLY A 1047 6.63 -25.26 25.96
C GLY A 1047 6.96 -26.74 26.11
N ASP A 1048 7.14 -27.25 27.33
CA ASP A 1048 7.41 -28.66 27.59
C ASP A 1048 6.13 -29.51 27.51
N ASP A 1049 5.01 -28.99 28.00
CA ASP A 1049 3.73 -29.72 28.11
C ASP A 1049 2.73 -29.38 27.01
N GLN A 1050 2.86 -28.21 26.38
CA GLN A 1050 1.87 -27.65 25.47
C GLN A 1050 2.48 -27.27 24.12
N VAL A 1051 1.61 -27.13 23.12
CA VAL A 1051 1.89 -26.47 21.85
C VAL A 1051 0.87 -25.38 21.58
N LEU A 1052 1.30 -24.28 20.97
CA LEU A 1052 0.47 -23.13 20.64
C LEU A 1052 0.22 -23.05 19.13
N LEU A 1053 -1.01 -23.29 18.72
CA LEU A 1053 -1.47 -23.05 17.36
C LEU A 1053 -2.07 -21.64 17.28
N VAL A 1054 -1.53 -20.78 16.42
CA VAL A 1054 -2.06 -19.42 16.23
C VAL A 1054 -2.86 -19.35 14.94
N ARG A 1055 -4.16 -19.12 15.06
CA ARG A 1055 -5.11 -18.98 13.95
C ARG A 1055 -5.49 -17.52 13.76
N ARG A 1056 -4.70 -16.80 12.95
CA ARG A 1056 -5.02 -15.42 12.55
C ARG A 1056 -6.28 -15.37 11.69
N HIS A 1057 -7.03 -14.28 11.79
CA HIS A 1057 -8.14 -14.02 10.87
C HIS A 1057 -7.61 -13.72 9.46
N HIS A 1058 -8.34 -14.14 8.42
CA HIS A 1058 -7.93 -14.00 7.01
C HIS A 1058 -7.84 -12.54 6.48
N LEU A 1059 -8.28 -11.58 7.28
CA LEU A 1059 -8.14 -10.13 7.04
C LEU A 1059 -6.90 -9.54 7.74
N MET A 1060 -6.27 -10.30 8.65
CA MET A 1060 -5.07 -9.90 9.34
C MET A 1060 -3.85 -10.23 8.48
N CYS A 1061 -2.94 -9.29 8.39
CA CYS A 1061 -1.65 -9.39 7.73
C CYS A 1061 -0.54 -9.43 8.77
N GLY A 1062 0.61 -9.96 8.36
CA GLY A 1062 1.77 -10.12 9.22
C GLY A 1062 2.05 -11.56 9.59
N GLN A 1063 3.24 -11.74 10.16
CA GLN A 1063 3.78 -13.02 10.55
C GLN A 1063 3.45 -13.34 12.02
N ILE A 1064 3.51 -14.61 12.37
CA ILE A 1064 3.50 -15.05 13.77
C ILE A 1064 4.97 -15.19 14.23
N PRO A 1065 5.47 -14.32 15.13
CA PRO A 1065 6.85 -14.38 15.58
C PRO A 1065 7.18 -15.74 16.20
N GLY A 1066 8.32 -16.31 15.82
CA GLY A 1066 8.78 -17.61 16.34
C GLY A 1066 7.97 -18.83 15.88
N ALA A 1067 7.05 -18.70 14.91
CA ALA A 1067 6.40 -19.87 14.31
C ALA A 1067 7.44 -20.86 13.74
N GLY A 1068 7.22 -22.15 13.97
CA GLY A 1068 8.14 -23.23 13.58
C GLY A 1068 9.22 -23.57 14.61
N ASN A 1069 9.26 -22.90 15.77
CA ASN A 1069 10.28 -23.10 16.81
C ASN A 1069 10.08 -24.32 17.73
N GLY A 1070 9.18 -25.24 17.36
CA GLY A 1070 8.81 -26.43 18.14
C GLY A 1070 7.74 -26.21 19.23
N TYR A 1071 7.31 -24.97 19.47
CA TYR A 1071 6.19 -24.63 20.35
C TYR A 1071 5.05 -23.89 19.62
N ILE A 1072 5.38 -23.02 18.65
CA ILE A 1072 4.42 -22.15 17.97
C ILE A 1072 4.21 -22.63 16.53
N TRP A 1073 2.95 -22.80 16.12
CA TRP A 1073 2.55 -23.08 14.74
C TRP A 1073 1.65 -21.95 14.21
N ASP A 1074 2.00 -21.34 13.07
CA ASP A 1074 1.06 -20.49 12.34
C ASP A 1074 0.10 -21.38 11.53
N VAL A 1075 -1.12 -21.52 12.02
CA VAL A 1075 -2.19 -22.28 11.35
C VAL A 1075 -3.17 -21.35 10.63
N GLY A 1076 -2.79 -20.11 10.32
CA GLY A 1076 -3.59 -19.10 9.63
C GLY A 1076 -4.09 -19.52 8.25
N THR A 1077 -3.35 -20.39 7.55
CA THR A 1077 -3.70 -20.90 6.21
C THR A 1077 -4.42 -22.25 6.23
N TYR A 1078 -4.59 -22.88 7.41
CA TYR A 1078 -5.29 -24.16 7.51
C TYR A 1078 -6.74 -24.04 6.98
N PRO A 1079 -7.25 -24.95 6.13
CA PRO A 1079 -8.52 -24.71 5.42
C PRO A 1079 -9.73 -24.58 6.35
N ASP A 1080 -9.89 -25.51 7.29
CA ASP A 1080 -11.11 -25.60 8.09
C ASP A 1080 -10.86 -25.38 9.59
N MET A 1081 -11.62 -24.46 10.18
CA MET A 1081 -11.55 -24.18 11.60
C MET A 1081 -12.06 -25.36 12.44
N ALA A 1082 -13.07 -26.10 11.96
CA ALA A 1082 -13.67 -27.20 12.74
C ALA A 1082 -12.66 -28.32 13.04
N GLU A 1083 -11.75 -28.59 12.11
CA GLU A 1083 -10.65 -29.56 12.30
C GLU A 1083 -9.64 -29.09 13.36
N LEU A 1084 -9.34 -27.79 13.41
CA LEU A 1084 -8.48 -27.21 14.46
C LEU A 1084 -9.16 -27.24 15.83
N LEU A 1085 -10.46 -26.91 15.88
CA LEU A 1085 -11.26 -27.01 17.10
C LEU A 1085 -11.31 -28.45 17.63
N LEU A 1086 -11.38 -29.44 16.74
CA LEU A 1086 -11.43 -30.85 17.11
C LEU A 1086 -10.17 -31.31 17.88
N ILE A 1087 -8.98 -30.89 17.42
CA ILE A 1087 -7.71 -31.26 18.05
C ILE A 1087 -7.32 -30.38 19.25
N ALA A 1088 -7.93 -29.20 19.40
CA ALA A 1088 -7.60 -28.28 20.48
C ALA A 1088 -8.08 -28.82 21.83
N ASP A 1089 -7.22 -28.76 22.84
CA ASP A 1089 -7.55 -29.06 24.23
C ASP A 1089 -8.05 -27.82 24.97
N VAL A 1090 -7.60 -26.64 24.54
CA VAL A 1090 -7.99 -25.34 25.07
C VAL A 1090 -8.14 -24.36 23.90
N LEU A 1091 -9.23 -23.59 23.89
CA LEU A 1091 -9.39 -22.45 22.98
C LEU A 1091 -9.07 -21.16 23.74
N VAL A 1092 -8.06 -20.42 23.29
CA VAL A 1092 -7.83 -19.02 23.65
C VAL A 1092 -8.42 -18.16 22.55
N THR A 1093 -9.34 -17.26 22.90
CA THR A 1093 -9.92 -16.30 21.96
C THR A 1093 -10.26 -15.00 22.68
N ASP A 1094 -10.95 -14.07 22.03
CA ASP A 1094 -11.37 -12.80 22.62
C ASP A 1094 -12.89 -12.61 22.44
N TYR A 1095 -13.30 -11.97 21.36
CA TYR A 1095 -14.69 -11.66 21.06
C TYR A 1095 -15.19 -12.50 19.87
N SER A 1096 -14.70 -13.73 19.71
CA SER A 1096 -14.96 -14.56 18.53
C SER A 1096 -16.20 -15.42 18.65
N ALA A 1097 -16.93 -15.57 17.53
CA ALA A 1097 -18.02 -16.55 17.42
C ALA A 1097 -17.53 -18.01 17.56
N SER A 1098 -16.22 -18.26 17.37
CA SER A 1098 -15.65 -19.61 17.55
C SER A 1098 -15.77 -20.16 18.97
N ALA A 1099 -15.96 -19.29 19.97
CA ALA A 1099 -16.22 -19.72 21.34
C ALA A 1099 -17.52 -20.53 21.46
N PHE A 1100 -18.56 -20.15 20.71
CA PHE A 1100 -19.82 -20.89 20.69
C PHE A 1100 -19.68 -22.25 20.01
N ASP A 1101 -18.88 -22.34 18.94
CA ASP A 1101 -18.62 -23.62 18.27
C ASP A 1101 -17.84 -24.56 19.20
N PHE A 1102 -16.76 -24.07 19.83
CA PHE A 1102 -15.91 -24.89 20.67
C PHE A 1102 -16.57 -25.29 21.99
N ALA A 1103 -17.49 -24.47 22.52
CA ALA A 1103 -18.25 -24.81 23.72
C ALA A 1103 -18.97 -26.18 23.58
N SER A 1104 -19.40 -26.56 22.38
CA SER A 1104 -20.03 -27.85 22.11
C SER A 1104 -19.15 -29.07 22.46
N THR A 1105 -17.82 -28.91 22.47
CA THR A 1105 -16.86 -29.95 22.84
C THR A 1105 -16.80 -30.20 24.35
N GLY A 1106 -17.24 -29.22 25.15
CA GLY A 1106 -17.10 -29.23 26.61
C GLY A 1106 -15.69 -29.00 27.15
N LYS A 1107 -14.75 -28.64 26.29
CA LYS A 1107 -13.36 -28.29 26.67
C LYS A 1107 -13.25 -26.83 27.13
N PRO A 1108 -12.21 -26.47 27.91
CA PRO A 1108 -12.05 -25.12 28.47
C PRO A 1108 -11.80 -24.04 27.42
N ILE A 1109 -12.42 -22.87 27.64
CA ILE A 1109 -12.23 -21.65 26.84
C ILE A 1109 -11.60 -20.57 27.73
N VAL A 1110 -10.63 -19.83 27.20
CA VAL A 1110 -10.03 -18.67 27.86
C VAL A 1110 -10.22 -17.44 26.96
N PHE A 1111 -10.71 -16.34 27.54
CA PHE A 1111 -10.97 -15.10 26.81
C PHE A 1111 -9.88 -14.07 27.09
N PHE A 1112 -8.88 -13.95 26.22
CA PHE A 1112 -7.81 -12.97 26.38
C PHE A 1112 -8.29 -11.56 25.96
N THR A 1113 -8.84 -10.82 26.92
CA THR A 1113 -9.58 -9.58 26.70
C THR A 1113 -8.81 -8.34 27.14
N TYR A 1114 -7.60 -8.17 26.62
CA TYR A 1114 -6.72 -7.05 26.93
C TYR A 1114 -7.30 -5.67 26.56
N ASP A 1115 -8.31 -5.63 25.67
CA ASP A 1115 -8.95 -4.42 25.16
C ASP A 1115 -10.47 -4.35 25.44
N LEU A 1116 -10.98 -5.04 26.47
CA LEU A 1116 -12.42 -5.22 26.73
C LEU A 1116 -13.24 -3.93 26.71
N GLU A 1117 -12.86 -2.96 27.54
CA GLU A 1117 -13.57 -1.69 27.64
C GLU A 1117 -13.56 -0.96 26.29
N HIS A 1118 -12.41 -0.96 25.60
CA HIS A 1118 -12.31 -0.35 24.30
C HIS A 1118 -13.20 -1.06 23.27
N TYR A 1119 -13.19 -2.39 23.24
CA TYR A 1119 -13.95 -3.20 22.29
C TYR A 1119 -15.45 -3.04 22.46
N ARG A 1120 -15.93 -3.13 23.71
CA ARG A 1120 -17.34 -2.98 24.09
C ARG A 1120 -17.83 -1.57 23.83
N ASP A 1121 -17.07 -0.57 24.30
CA ASP A 1121 -17.57 0.80 24.39
C ASP A 1121 -17.21 1.64 23.17
N ASN A 1122 -16.26 1.24 22.32
CA ASN A 1122 -15.80 2.09 21.21
C ASN A 1122 -15.80 1.37 19.85
N LEU A 1123 -15.63 0.04 19.80
CA LEU A 1123 -15.55 -0.70 18.53
C LEU A 1123 -16.89 -1.25 18.05
N ARG A 1124 -17.41 -2.32 18.67
CA ARG A 1124 -18.59 -3.03 18.14
C ARG A 1124 -19.73 -3.27 19.10
N GLY A 1125 -19.50 -3.21 20.41
CA GLY A 1125 -20.50 -3.66 21.39
C GLY A 1125 -20.83 -5.16 21.29
N PHE A 1126 -21.66 -5.65 22.20
CA PHE A 1126 -22.03 -7.05 22.32
C PHE A 1126 -23.55 -7.26 22.26
N SER A 1127 -23.96 -8.44 21.77
CA SER A 1127 -25.36 -8.86 21.71
C SER A 1127 -25.83 -9.58 22.99
N LEU A 1128 -24.93 -9.85 23.94
CA LEU A 1128 -25.19 -10.47 25.25
C LEU A 1128 -24.31 -9.82 26.34
N ASN A 1129 -24.59 -10.13 27.61
CA ASN A 1129 -23.78 -9.63 28.72
C ASN A 1129 -22.50 -10.47 28.89
N PHE A 1130 -21.49 -10.17 28.06
CA PHE A 1130 -20.32 -11.03 27.89
C PHE A 1130 -19.58 -11.33 29.20
N GLU A 1131 -19.39 -10.32 30.06
CA GLU A 1131 -18.70 -10.49 31.35
C GLU A 1131 -19.46 -11.44 32.31
N ALA A 1132 -20.80 -11.33 32.32
CA ALA A 1132 -21.64 -12.16 33.18
C ALA A 1132 -21.81 -13.60 32.64
N GLU A 1133 -21.71 -13.79 31.34
CA GLU A 1133 -22.08 -15.05 30.69
C GLU A 1133 -20.89 -15.86 30.15
N ALA A 1134 -19.67 -15.31 30.13
CA ALA A 1134 -18.50 -16.02 29.62
C ALA A 1134 -18.29 -17.39 30.30
N PRO A 1135 -18.10 -18.49 29.53
CA PRO A 1135 -17.89 -19.84 30.05
C PRO A 1135 -16.49 -20.09 30.64
N GLY A 1136 -15.65 -19.07 30.74
CA GLY A 1136 -14.25 -19.21 31.14
C GLY A 1136 -13.66 -17.89 31.63
N PRO A 1137 -12.40 -17.89 32.11
CA PRO A 1137 -11.74 -16.70 32.63
C PRO A 1137 -11.43 -15.67 31.53
N MET A 1138 -11.29 -14.42 31.95
CA MET A 1138 -11.08 -13.25 31.09
C MET A 1138 -9.77 -12.51 31.43
N PRO A 1139 -8.58 -13.13 31.27
CA PRO A 1139 -7.31 -12.45 31.55
C PRO A 1139 -7.15 -11.20 30.68
N ALA A 1140 -6.62 -10.11 31.27
CA ALA A 1140 -6.36 -8.85 30.58
C ALA A 1140 -4.88 -8.69 30.20
N THR A 1141 -3.98 -9.46 30.82
CA THR A 1141 -2.54 -9.41 30.55
C THR A 1141 -1.98 -10.74 30.07
N SER A 1142 -0.84 -10.70 29.37
CA SER A 1142 -0.16 -11.93 28.95
C SER A 1142 0.22 -12.80 30.16
N GLU A 1143 0.67 -12.19 31.25
CA GLU A 1143 1.07 -12.93 32.46
C GLU A 1143 -0.10 -13.71 33.08
N GLU A 1144 -1.27 -13.05 33.20
CA GLU A 1144 -2.50 -13.70 33.67
C GLU A 1144 -2.92 -14.85 32.74
N LEU A 1145 -2.83 -14.64 31.42
CA LEU A 1145 -3.13 -15.67 30.44
C LEU A 1145 -2.21 -16.90 30.63
N LEU A 1146 -0.91 -16.70 30.76
CA LEU A 1146 0.05 -17.79 30.96
C LEU A 1146 -0.18 -18.52 32.29
N SER A 1147 -0.51 -17.79 33.35
CA SER A 1147 -0.89 -18.37 34.64
C SER A 1147 -2.12 -19.26 34.51
N VAL A 1148 -3.18 -18.78 33.84
CA VAL A 1148 -4.39 -19.57 33.57
C VAL A 1148 -4.08 -20.83 32.76
N LEU A 1149 -3.28 -20.72 31.71
CA LEU A 1149 -2.92 -21.87 30.86
C LEU A 1149 -2.06 -22.91 31.59
N GLY A 1150 -1.23 -22.49 32.54
CA GLY A 1150 -0.42 -23.40 33.37
C GLY A 1150 -1.25 -24.27 34.33
N ARG A 1151 -2.46 -23.82 34.71
CA ARG A 1151 -3.38 -24.53 35.61
C ARG A 1151 -4.74 -24.80 34.97
N VAL A 1152 -4.77 -24.99 33.64
CA VAL A 1152 -6.01 -25.00 32.86
C VAL A 1152 -7.04 -26.06 33.30
N ASP A 1153 -6.58 -27.21 33.80
CA ASP A 1153 -7.48 -28.28 34.29
C ASP A 1153 -8.21 -27.86 35.58
N GLU A 1154 -7.55 -27.12 36.47
CA GLU A 1154 -8.15 -26.57 37.68
C GLU A 1154 -9.16 -25.47 37.35
N VAL A 1155 -8.79 -24.59 36.41
CA VAL A 1155 -9.67 -23.54 35.89
C VAL A 1155 -10.89 -24.13 35.20
N ALA A 1156 -10.73 -25.21 34.43
CA ALA A 1156 -11.85 -25.90 33.80
C ALA A 1156 -12.85 -26.42 34.85
N ALA A 1157 -12.37 -26.92 35.99
CA ALA A 1157 -13.22 -27.34 37.09
C ALA A 1157 -13.92 -26.15 37.78
N GLU A 1158 -13.22 -25.04 37.98
CA GLU A 1158 -13.76 -23.79 38.57
C GLU A 1158 -14.93 -23.22 37.73
N TYR A 1159 -14.84 -23.31 36.40
CA TYR A 1159 -15.83 -22.76 35.48
C TYR A 1159 -16.85 -23.79 34.97
N ALA A 1160 -16.85 -25.03 35.48
CA ALA A 1160 -17.66 -26.13 34.95
C ALA A 1160 -19.17 -25.81 34.88
N ASP A 1161 -19.73 -25.19 35.92
CA ASP A 1161 -21.16 -24.82 35.96
C ASP A 1161 -21.49 -23.72 34.94
N ARG A 1162 -20.62 -22.70 34.81
CA ARG A 1162 -20.79 -21.63 33.80
C ARG A 1162 -20.67 -22.18 32.39
N ALA A 1163 -19.70 -23.06 32.14
CA ALA A 1163 -19.53 -23.73 30.86
C ALA A 1163 -20.74 -24.62 30.51
N ALA A 1164 -21.30 -25.34 31.48
CA ALA A 1164 -22.51 -26.13 31.29
C ALA A 1164 -23.72 -25.25 30.94
N ALA A 1165 -23.94 -24.16 31.68
CA ALA A 1165 -25.01 -23.19 31.40
C ALA A 1165 -24.86 -22.53 30.02
N PHE A 1166 -23.63 -22.18 29.63
CA PHE A 1166 -23.35 -21.60 28.32
C PHE A 1166 -23.66 -22.59 27.18
N ARG A 1167 -23.29 -23.87 27.33
CA ARG A 1167 -23.65 -24.91 26.35
C ARG A 1167 -25.15 -25.10 26.24
N GLU A 1168 -25.85 -25.13 27.37
CA GLU A 1168 -27.32 -25.28 27.38
C GLU A 1168 -27.99 -24.09 26.67
N ALA A 1169 -27.48 -22.88 26.85
CA ALA A 1169 -28.02 -21.68 26.24
C ALA A 1169 -27.69 -21.53 24.74
N TYR A 1170 -26.48 -21.93 24.32
CA TYR A 1170 -25.91 -21.55 23.03
C TYR A 1170 -25.50 -22.71 22.11
N CYS A 1171 -25.58 -23.96 22.56
CA CYS A 1171 -25.25 -25.16 21.78
C CYS A 1171 -26.42 -26.16 21.73
N ASP A 1172 -27.65 -25.71 22.01
CA ASP A 1172 -28.83 -26.56 22.23
C ASP A 1172 -29.27 -27.40 21.02
N LEU A 1173 -28.78 -27.06 19.82
CA LEU A 1173 -29.12 -27.71 18.56
C LEU A 1173 -27.94 -28.46 17.88
N ASP A 1174 -26.75 -28.40 18.46
CA ASP A 1174 -25.56 -29.05 17.88
C ASP A 1174 -25.53 -30.53 18.32
N ASP A 1175 -25.99 -31.43 17.43
CA ASP A 1175 -26.17 -32.87 17.69
C ASP A 1175 -25.53 -33.77 16.59
N GLY A 1176 -24.72 -33.18 15.71
CA GLY A 1176 -24.12 -33.88 14.56
C GLY A 1176 -25.04 -34.07 13.36
N LYS A 1177 -26.24 -33.44 13.34
CA LYS A 1177 -27.23 -33.61 12.27
C LYS A 1177 -27.72 -32.29 11.69
N ALA A 1178 -26.98 -31.20 11.88
CA ALA A 1178 -27.37 -29.88 11.39
C ALA A 1178 -27.38 -29.82 9.85
N SER A 1179 -26.36 -30.39 9.19
CA SER A 1179 -26.30 -30.50 7.73
C SER A 1179 -27.49 -31.26 7.14
N ILE A 1180 -27.94 -32.35 7.79
CA ILE A 1180 -29.14 -33.12 7.40
C ILE A 1180 -30.37 -32.21 7.41
N ARG A 1181 -30.60 -31.48 8.51
CA ARG A 1181 -31.74 -30.56 8.66
C ARG A 1181 -31.71 -29.44 7.63
N VAL A 1182 -30.54 -28.85 7.37
CA VAL A 1182 -30.36 -27.80 6.36
C VAL A 1182 -30.65 -28.32 4.96
N VAL A 1183 -30.10 -29.49 4.59
CA VAL A 1183 -30.34 -30.10 3.28
C VAL A 1183 -31.81 -30.49 3.10
N ASP A 1184 -32.46 -31.02 4.14
CA ASP A 1184 -33.90 -31.32 4.10
C ASP A 1184 -34.73 -30.07 3.84
N ALA A 1185 -34.43 -28.96 4.53
CA ALA A 1185 -35.09 -27.68 4.31
C ALA A 1185 -34.81 -27.09 2.93
N MET A 1186 -33.55 -27.15 2.47
CA MET A 1186 -33.13 -26.67 1.16
C MET A 1186 -33.87 -27.38 0.01
N LEU A 1187 -34.13 -28.68 0.15
CA LEU A 1187 -34.75 -29.51 -0.89
C LEU A 1187 -36.28 -29.53 -0.85
N ARG A 1188 -36.94 -28.86 0.12
CA ARG A 1188 -38.40 -28.77 0.16
C ARG A 1188 -38.90 -28.12 -1.13
N LYS A 1189 -39.92 -28.73 -1.75
CA LYS A 1189 -40.64 -28.09 -2.85
C LYS A 1189 -41.54 -27.00 -2.23
N GLU A 1190 -41.38 -25.76 -2.69
CA GLU A 1190 -42.36 -24.69 -2.41
C GLU A 1190 -43.74 -25.04 -2.97
#